data_AF-A0A961GPY1-F1
#
_entry.id   AF-A0A961GPY1-F1
#
_cell.length_a   1.000
_cell.length_b   1.000
_cell.length_c   1.000
_cell.angle_alpha   90.00
_cell.angle_beta   90.00
_cell.angle_gamma   90.00
#
_symmetry.space_group_name_H-M   'P 1'
#
loop_
_entity.id
_entity.type
_entity.pdbx_description
1 polymer ?
#
loop_
_entity_poly.entity_id
_entity_poly.type
_entity_poly.pdbx_seq_one_letter_code
_entity_poly.pdbx_strand_id
1 'polypeptide(L)'
;MSATDTSSDATHDSDAPTPVPGPKRLQPHQISVAIGIVIALIVVVSGIAASTLQWHDDSPIQREVFGGVPGALKFAFYVVIPIMFIIGSVMFANRVRNWERGGPDRRTITPKNAKKRMEKLRAGLYMQTLLRDPAAGIMHSMIYFGFLVLLAVTSILEINHQLPEGIKFLHGGVYEAFSFIGDLGGVVFLTGVTWAIVRRYIQRPYRIRIKTKPEHAVILGVLAAIGVTGFLAEGFRIADTGMPSFEKWSFIGYPLALVFENMSNLDTWHQVMWVAHILTFVAFLVILPVTMLRHIFTSPLNMYLSEKDRPKGAMKAMPNLMETELESFGAYRVEDFTWKQLLDTDACTMCGRCTAVCPAHATGKPLDPREIVLKTGEVMAATGNPVVSPPIGVDSEITVSADLLFERITTEEIWSCTSCKACDENCPVNIEILDKILDMRRYLTLMESDFPTELGTAFRAMENSGNPWGMSQAERGDWAKDLEGIDIIDGSDPMTAEYLYWVGCAGSFDDKNKKVTQAMAKLLQRAGVSFAILGPAENCTGDPARRSGNEYIFQMLAMQNIETLDGMGVRKIITQCPHCFNTIGNEYPQLGGHYEVIHHSQFLEQLIDSGRLDLSGAKLEERIVYHDSCYLGRHNDVYLAPRNVIGRLGGVEIVEATRSGTKGMCCGAGGARMWMEEHIGKQVNVERSQELVATGATRIATACPFCYVMIDDGVKAQGVEDDDVKVGDLAMHVLDAIENADPLAQPPLAEAIEASED
;
A
#
# COMPACT_ATOMS: atom_id res chain seq x y z
N MET A 1 24.31 -17.93 -60.41
CA MET A 1 25.22 -17.04 -61.16
C MET A 1 24.77 -15.62 -60.90
N SER A 2 25.31 -15.00 -59.84
CA SER A 2 26.24 -13.83 -59.90
C SER A 2 25.53 -12.57 -60.46
N ALA A 3 25.01 -11.63 -59.65
CA ALA A 3 25.63 -10.67 -58.72
C ALA A 3 25.78 -9.27 -59.33
N THR A 4 25.18 -8.27 -58.67
CA THR A 4 25.55 -6.83 -58.49
C THR A 4 24.33 -6.21 -57.80
N ASP A 5 24.26 -5.99 -56.48
CA ASP A 5 25.05 -5.14 -55.58
C ASP A 5 24.91 -3.63 -55.87
N THR A 6 24.01 -2.97 -55.14
CA THR A 6 23.98 -1.51 -54.92
C THR A 6 23.42 -1.23 -53.53
N SER A 7 24.32 -1.04 -52.57
CA SER A 7 24.09 -0.47 -51.25
C SER A 7 23.79 1.03 -51.37
N SER A 8 22.68 1.50 -50.81
CA SER A 8 22.43 2.92 -50.56
C SER A 8 22.77 3.26 -49.11
N ASP A 9 23.93 3.89 -48.92
CA ASP A 9 24.30 4.58 -47.69
C ASP A 9 23.39 5.80 -47.51
N ALA A 10 22.52 5.76 -46.50
CA ALA A 10 21.88 6.95 -45.96
C ALA A 10 22.67 7.39 -44.72
N THR A 11 23.49 8.41 -44.91
CA THR A 11 24.25 9.09 -43.85
C THR A 11 23.28 9.76 -42.88
N HIS A 12 23.27 9.29 -41.63
CA HIS A 12 22.66 10.00 -40.51
C HIS A 12 23.46 11.29 -40.24
N ASP A 13 22.82 12.44 -40.45
CA ASP A 13 23.29 13.73 -39.92
C ASP A 13 23.19 13.69 -38.38
N SER A 14 24.35 13.50 -37.74
CA SER A 14 24.51 13.53 -36.29
C SER A 14 25.20 14.82 -35.87
N ASP A 15 24.54 15.96 -36.01
CA ASP A 15 25.01 17.26 -35.49
C ASP A 15 23.95 17.94 -34.62
N ALA A 16 23.46 17.19 -33.61
CA ALA A 16 22.84 17.81 -32.44
C ALA A 16 23.96 18.11 -31.41
N PRO A 17 24.10 19.36 -30.92
CA PRO A 17 25.12 19.68 -29.93
C PRO A 17 24.90 18.83 -28.67
N THR A 18 25.90 18.03 -28.33
CA THR A 18 25.91 17.23 -27.10
C THR A 18 25.72 18.16 -25.90
N PRO A 19 24.75 17.90 -25.01
CA PRO A 19 24.55 18.74 -23.85
C PRO A 19 25.84 18.70 -23.01
N VAL A 20 26.37 19.89 -22.71
CA VAL A 20 27.51 20.07 -21.80
C VAL A 20 27.24 19.24 -20.55
N PRO A 21 28.12 18.29 -20.16
CA PRO A 21 27.90 17.49 -18.97
C PRO A 21 27.84 18.44 -17.78
N GLY A 22 26.65 18.58 -17.19
CA GLY A 22 26.52 19.18 -15.87
C GLY A 22 27.43 18.45 -14.88
N PRO A 23 27.74 19.05 -13.71
CA PRO A 23 28.58 18.41 -12.71
C PRO A 23 28.10 16.98 -12.45
N LYS A 24 29.01 15.99 -12.55
CA LYS A 24 28.72 14.56 -12.35
C LYS A 24 28.05 14.38 -10.98
N ARG A 25 26.72 14.28 -10.96
CA ARG A 25 25.97 13.96 -9.73
C ARG A 25 26.27 12.51 -9.38
N LEU A 26 26.56 12.26 -8.10
CA LEU A 26 26.72 10.90 -7.57
C LEU A 26 25.43 10.10 -7.85
N GLN A 27 25.59 8.95 -8.50
CA GLN A 27 24.48 8.05 -8.76
C GLN A 27 24.06 7.34 -7.45
N PRO A 28 22.76 7.05 -7.25
CA PRO A 28 22.28 6.37 -6.04
C PRO A 28 23.05 5.11 -5.65
N HIS A 29 23.41 4.25 -6.61
CA HIS A 29 24.19 3.05 -6.30
C HIS A 29 25.61 3.36 -5.80
N GLN A 30 26.21 4.48 -6.23
CA GLN A 30 27.53 4.94 -5.76
C GLN A 30 27.47 5.39 -4.30
N ILE A 31 26.34 5.96 -3.87
CA ILE A 31 26.10 6.33 -2.47
C ILE A 31 26.10 5.08 -1.58
N SER A 32 25.47 3.99 -2.02
CA SER A 32 25.48 2.71 -1.30
C SER A 32 26.91 2.22 -1.06
N VAL A 33 27.75 2.20 -2.10
CA VAL A 33 29.16 1.78 -1.99
C VAL A 33 29.95 2.72 -1.07
N ALA A 34 29.76 4.03 -1.21
CA ALA A 34 30.44 5.03 -0.38
C ALA A 34 30.15 4.83 1.11
N ILE A 35 28.90 4.53 1.48
CA ILE A 35 28.52 4.22 2.87
C ILE A 35 29.30 3.01 3.39
N GLY A 36 29.37 1.93 2.61
CA GLY A 36 30.13 0.73 2.98
C GLY A 36 31.61 1.00 3.18
N ILE A 37 32.23 1.77 2.27
CA ILE A 37 33.64 2.17 2.38
C ILE A 37 33.87 3.01 3.65
N VAL A 38 33.00 3.98 3.95
CA VAL A 38 33.12 4.81 5.15
C VAL A 38 33.03 3.96 6.41
N ILE A 39 32.06 3.04 6.51
CA ILE A 39 31.93 2.13 7.65
C ILE A 39 33.18 1.24 7.77
N ALA A 40 33.65 0.68 6.66
CA ALA A 40 34.84 -0.16 6.64
C ALA A 40 36.09 0.60 7.12
N LEU A 41 36.28 1.85 6.67
CA LEU A 41 37.37 2.71 7.12
C LEU A 41 37.30 3.01 8.61
N ILE A 42 36.08 3.28 9.14
CA ILE A 42 35.88 3.48 10.59
C ILE A 42 36.35 2.24 11.36
N VAL A 43 35.96 1.04 10.93
CA VAL A 43 36.35 -0.22 11.60
C VAL A 43 37.86 -0.47 11.49
N VAL A 44 38.48 -0.19 10.35
CA VAL A 44 39.95 -0.33 10.19
C VAL A 44 40.69 0.64 11.11
N VAL A 45 40.29 1.92 11.13
CA VAL A 45 40.89 2.93 12.01
C VAL A 45 40.71 2.55 13.48
N SER A 46 39.53 2.05 13.84
CA SER A 46 39.23 1.50 15.17
C SER A 46 40.17 0.37 15.56
N GLY A 47 40.42 -0.61 14.67
CA GLY A 47 41.36 -1.70 14.93
C GLY A 47 42.82 -1.25 15.05
N ILE A 48 43.25 -0.28 14.22
CA ILE A 48 44.59 0.33 14.32
C ILE A 48 44.72 1.06 15.65
N ALA A 49 43.74 1.87 16.05
CA ALA A 49 43.73 2.57 17.31
C ALA A 49 43.81 1.59 18.50
N ALA A 50 42.97 0.55 18.51
CA ALA A 50 42.97 -0.46 19.56
C ALA A 50 44.32 -1.19 19.69
N SER A 51 44.95 -1.54 18.56
CA SER A 51 46.23 -2.27 18.54
C SER A 51 47.45 -1.41 18.87
N THR A 52 47.42 -0.11 18.55
CA THR A 52 48.55 0.81 18.75
C THR A 52 48.52 1.51 20.10
N LEU A 53 47.33 1.89 20.58
CA LEU A 53 47.19 2.69 21.80
C LEU A 53 47.21 1.82 23.07
N GLN A 54 46.69 0.59 22.98
CA GLN A 54 46.68 -0.39 24.09
C GLN A 54 46.27 0.22 25.44
N TRP A 55 45.26 1.11 25.43
CA TRP A 55 44.77 1.75 26.64
C TRP A 55 43.99 0.75 27.49
N HIS A 56 44.50 0.49 28.68
CA HIS A 56 43.88 -0.37 29.67
C HIS A 56 43.00 0.44 30.62
N ASP A 57 42.07 -0.25 31.26
CA ASP A 57 41.30 0.24 32.40
C ASP A 57 41.72 -0.65 33.56
N ASP A 58 42.09 -0.06 34.70
CA ASP A 58 42.53 -0.79 35.89
C ASP A 58 41.43 -0.84 36.97
N SER A 59 40.19 -0.45 36.61
CA SER A 59 39.06 -0.50 37.51
C SER A 59 38.81 -1.95 38.01
N PRO A 60 38.43 -2.13 39.29
CA PRO A 60 38.12 -3.44 39.84
C PRO A 60 36.81 -4.05 39.31
N ILE A 61 35.93 -3.23 38.72
CA ILE A 61 34.62 -3.66 38.21
C ILE A 61 34.53 -3.28 36.74
N GLN A 62 34.82 -4.23 35.86
CA GLN A 62 34.78 -4.10 34.41
C GLN A 62 34.99 -5.46 33.74
N ARG A 63 34.98 -5.50 32.41
CA ARG A 63 35.50 -6.63 31.62
C ARG A 63 36.54 -6.20 30.60
N GLU A 64 37.51 -7.07 30.35
CA GLU A 64 38.40 -6.93 29.20
C GLU A 64 37.68 -7.35 27.91
N VAL A 65 37.66 -6.47 26.91
CA VAL A 65 36.90 -6.65 25.66
C VAL A 65 37.36 -7.86 24.84
N PHE A 66 38.66 -8.14 24.84
CA PHE A 66 39.25 -9.28 24.14
C PHE A 66 40.07 -10.17 25.07
N GLY A 67 39.67 -10.25 26.35
CA GLY A 67 40.33 -11.10 27.35
C GLY A 67 40.34 -12.56 26.90
N GLY A 68 41.50 -13.21 26.96
CA GLY A 68 41.65 -14.60 26.52
C GLY A 68 41.54 -14.86 25.02
N VAL A 69 41.39 -13.83 24.16
CA VAL A 69 41.33 -13.98 22.69
C VAL A 69 42.72 -13.81 22.07
N PRO A 70 43.25 -14.79 21.31
CA PRO A 70 44.53 -14.67 20.63
C PRO A 70 44.64 -13.47 19.68
N GLY A 71 45.81 -12.82 19.64
CA GLY A 71 46.05 -11.64 18.78
C GLY A 71 45.79 -11.88 17.29
N ALA A 72 46.06 -13.08 16.79
CA ALA A 72 45.75 -13.47 15.42
C ALA A 72 44.24 -13.44 15.11
N LEU A 73 43.39 -13.81 16.07
CA LEU A 73 41.93 -13.74 15.91
C LEU A 73 41.41 -12.31 15.97
N LYS A 74 41.99 -11.45 16.84
CA LYS A 74 41.68 -10.01 16.87
C LYS A 74 42.02 -9.36 15.52
N PHE A 75 43.20 -9.65 14.97
CA PHE A 75 43.61 -9.17 13.66
C PHE A 75 42.66 -9.66 12.56
N ALA A 76 42.32 -10.94 12.55
CA ALA A 76 41.37 -11.50 11.59
C ALA A 76 39.99 -10.79 11.66
N PHE A 77 39.49 -10.51 12.86
CA PHE A 77 38.24 -9.76 13.05
C PHE A 77 38.29 -8.37 12.41
N TYR A 78 39.32 -7.57 12.72
CA TYR A 78 39.47 -6.21 12.16
C TYR A 78 39.79 -6.18 10.66
N VAL A 79 40.14 -7.32 10.04
CA VAL A 79 40.31 -7.43 8.58
C VAL A 79 39.02 -7.91 7.91
N VAL A 80 38.38 -8.94 8.44
CA VAL A 80 37.21 -9.59 7.81
C VAL A 80 35.99 -8.68 7.85
N ILE A 81 35.72 -8.01 8.98
CA ILE A 81 34.50 -7.21 9.16
C ILE A 81 34.42 -6.02 8.16
N PRO A 82 35.46 -5.19 7.97
CA PRO A 82 35.47 -4.15 6.93
C PRO A 82 35.22 -4.70 5.52
N ILE A 83 35.83 -5.83 5.17
CA ILE A 83 35.64 -6.48 3.87
C ILE A 83 34.17 -6.88 3.69
N MET A 84 33.54 -7.45 4.72
CA MET A 84 32.13 -7.80 4.69
C MET A 84 31.22 -6.58 4.50
N PHE A 85 31.52 -5.43 5.13
CA PHE A 85 30.76 -4.19 4.91
C PHE A 85 30.89 -3.69 3.46
N ILE A 86 32.09 -3.74 2.88
CA ILE A 86 32.29 -3.37 1.47
C ILE A 86 31.51 -4.31 0.56
N ILE A 87 31.65 -5.62 0.72
CA ILE A 87 30.93 -6.62 -0.09
C ILE A 87 29.42 -6.41 0.04
N GLY A 88 28.89 -6.30 1.27
CA GLY A 88 27.47 -6.08 1.50
C GLY A 88 26.95 -4.79 0.83
N SER A 89 27.73 -3.70 0.89
CA SER A 89 27.39 -2.44 0.24
C SER A 89 27.39 -2.49 -1.29
N VAL A 90 28.30 -3.28 -1.88
CA VAL A 90 28.35 -3.55 -3.33
C VAL A 90 27.16 -4.40 -3.75
N MET A 91 26.80 -5.42 -2.97
CA MET A 91 25.61 -6.24 -3.23
C MET A 91 24.33 -5.41 -3.17
N PHE A 92 24.23 -4.48 -2.22
CA PHE A 92 23.11 -3.55 -2.15
C PHE A 92 23.13 -2.55 -3.31
N ALA A 93 24.30 -2.05 -3.71
CA ALA A 93 24.45 -1.18 -4.87
C ALA A 93 23.99 -1.86 -6.17
N ASN A 94 24.24 -3.16 -6.34
CA ASN A 94 23.73 -3.94 -7.47
C ASN A 94 22.20 -3.97 -7.51
N ARG A 95 21.53 -3.98 -6.35
CA ARG A 95 20.06 -3.83 -6.30
C ARG A 95 19.62 -2.44 -6.69
N VAL A 96 20.32 -1.41 -6.20
CA VAL A 96 20.03 -0.02 -6.56
C VAL A 96 20.14 0.18 -8.07
N ARG A 97 21.13 -0.43 -8.74
CA ARG A 97 21.25 -0.43 -10.21
C ARG A 97 20.04 -1.07 -10.89
N ASN A 98 19.47 -2.12 -10.31
CA ASN A 98 18.23 -2.70 -10.84
C ASN A 98 17.03 -1.76 -10.67
N TRP A 99 16.95 -0.99 -9.59
CA TRP A 99 15.90 0.02 -9.44
C TRP A 99 16.09 1.18 -10.42
N GLU A 100 17.34 1.56 -10.71
CA GLU A 100 17.71 2.61 -11.67
C GLU A 100 17.32 2.28 -13.12
N ARG A 101 16.97 1.02 -13.44
CA ARG A 101 16.40 0.62 -14.76
C ARG A 101 14.99 1.19 -14.98
N GLY A 102 14.25 1.43 -13.91
CA GLY A 102 12.89 1.91 -14.01
C GLY A 102 12.79 3.38 -14.40
N GLY A 103 11.69 3.75 -15.05
CA GLY A 103 11.38 5.11 -15.43
C GLY A 103 11.33 6.11 -14.24
N PRO A 104 11.31 7.41 -14.53
CA PRO A 104 11.33 8.45 -13.50
C PRO A 104 10.06 8.44 -12.64
N ASP A 105 10.25 8.67 -11.34
CA ASP A 105 9.17 8.94 -10.38
C ASP A 105 9.66 10.02 -9.40
N ARG A 106 9.00 11.18 -9.43
CA ARG A 106 9.41 12.34 -8.64
C ARG A 106 8.96 12.15 -7.20
N ARG A 107 9.91 11.74 -6.35
CA ARG A 107 9.75 11.65 -4.89
C ARG A 107 10.49 12.78 -4.17
N THR A 108 10.37 14.00 -4.71
CA THR A 108 11.05 15.20 -4.19
C THR A 108 10.60 15.53 -2.77
N ILE A 109 11.56 15.93 -1.95
CA ILE A 109 11.28 16.40 -0.59
C ILE A 109 10.84 17.86 -0.69
N THR A 110 9.65 18.15 -0.18
CA THR A 110 9.11 19.50 -0.09
C THR A 110 8.78 19.81 1.38
N PRO A 111 8.73 21.09 1.78
CA PRO A 111 8.29 21.44 3.14
C PRO A 111 6.91 20.85 3.51
N LYS A 112 6.03 20.70 2.51
CA LYS A 112 4.68 20.14 2.68
C LYS A 112 4.69 18.63 2.98
N ASN A 113 5.61 17.86 2.38
CA ASN A 113 5.64 16.40 2.53
C ASN A 113 6.69 15.88 3.51
N ALA A 114 7.70 16.70 3.88
CA ALA A 114 8.81 16.28 4.74
C ALA A 114 8.32 15.73 6.09
N LYS A 115 7.33 16.39 6.72
CA LYS A 115 6.72 15.93 7.97
C LYS A 115 6.07 14.55 7.81
N LYS A 116 5.22 14.39 6.79
CA LYS A 116 4.54 13.11 6.50
C LYS A 116 5.53 11.98 6.23
N ARG A 117 6.58 12.24 5.44
CA ARG A 117 7.66 11.27 5.17
C ARG A 117 8.36 10.83 6.46
N MET A 118 8.66 11.77 7.35
CA MET A 118 9.26 11.46 8.65
C MET A 118 8.29 10.69 9.55
N GLU A 119 6.99 11.01 9.54
CA GLU A 119 5.96 10.23 10.24
C GLU A 119 5.87 8.79 9.73
N LYS A 120 5.94 8.58 8.41
CA LYS A 120 5.98 7.23 7.80
C LYS A 120 7.25 6.48 8.17
N LEU A 121 8.41 7.13 8.08
CA LEU A 121 9.69 6.53 8.49
C LEU A 121 9.65 6.13 9.97
N ARG A 122 9.18 7.04 10.84
CA ARG A 122 8.97 6.77 12.27
C ARG A 122 8.03 5.59 12.49
N ALA A 123 6.92 5.54 11.77
CA ALA A 123 5.96 4.43 11.88
C ALA A 123 6.61 3.07 11.55
N GLY A 124 7.56 3.05 10.60
CA GLY A 124 8.37 1.87 10.28
C GLY A 124 9.38 1.52 11.37
N LEU A 125 10.21 2.48 11.79
CA LEU A 125 11.26 2.28 12.80
C LEU A 125 10.69 1.89 14.17
N TYR A 126 9.48 2.34 14.51
CA TYR A 126 8.78 1.99 15.75
C TYR A 126 7.80 0.81 15.59
N MET A 127 7.83 0.09 14.45
CA MET A 127 6.96 -1.07 14.18
C MET A 127 5.44 -0.80 14.29
N GLN A 128 5.01 0.47 14.20
CA GLN A 128 3.62 0.89 14.41
C GLN A 128 2.67 0.26 13.39
N THR A 129 3.07 0.17 12.12
CA THR A 129 2.26 -0.43 11.07
C THR A 129 2.16 -1.96 11.21
N LEU A 130 3.20 -2.60 11.78
CA LEU A 130 3.18 -4.03 12.06
C LEU A 130 2.22 -4.35 13.22
N LEU A 131 2.07 -3.48 14.21
CA LEU A 131 1.16 -3.66 15.35
C LEU A 131 -0.33 -3.72 14.98
N ARG A 132 -0.71 -3.39 13.74
CA ARG A 132 -2.06 -3.68 13.19
C ARG A 132 -2.41 -5.19 13.22
N ASP A 133 -1.40 -6.07 13.32
CA ASP A 133 -1.50 -7.48 13.74
C ASP A 133 -0.65 -7.64 15.01
N PRO A 134 -1.25 -7.55 16.21
CA PRO A 134 -0.51 -7.46 17.47
C PRO A 134 0.47 -8.62 17.68
N ALA A 135 0.06 -9.85 17.35
CA ALA A 135 0.91 -11.03 17.52
C ALA A 135 2.17 -10.95 16.62
N ALA A 136 2.01 -10.55 15.36
CA ALA A 136 3.17 -10.35 14.48
C ALA A 136 4.03 -9.15 14.90
N GLY A 137 3.39 -8.05 15.30
CA GLY A 137 4.05 -6.79 15.64
C GLY A 137 4.89 -6.88 16.91
N ILE A 138 4.37 -7.47 17.99
CA ILE A 138 5.11 -7.65 19.24
C ILE A 138 6.31 -8.57 19.01
N MET A 139 6.09 -9.72 18.36
CA MET A 139 7.14 -10.68 18.03
C MET A 139 8.28 -10.02 17.22
N HIS A 140 7.97 -9.26 16.16
CA HIS A 140 9.02 -8.54 15.41
C HIS A 140 9.66 -7.42 16.22
N SER A 141 8.93 -6.73 17.10
CA SER A 141 9.48 -5.70 17.96
C SER A 141 10.52 -6.28 18.93
N MET A 142 10.27 -7.47 19.50
CA MET A 142 11.23 -8.17 20.35
C MET A 142 12.51 -8.51 19.60
N ILE A 143 12.41 -9.00 18.36
CA ILE A 143 13.58 -9.27 17.50
C ILE A 143 14.31 -7.97 17.18
N TYR A 144 13.60 -6.96 16.68
CA TYR A 144 14.20 -5.72 16.19
C TYR A 144 14.86 -4.89 17.30
N PHE A 145 14.12 -4.58 18.36
CA PHE A 145 14.67 -3.79 19.48
C PHE A 145 15.68 -4.60 20.29
N GLY A 146 15.47 -5.90 20.47
CA GLY A 146 16.48 -6.77 21.10
C GLY A 146 17.80 -6.75 20.31
N PHE A 147 17.74 -6.90 18.99
CA PHE A 147 18.93 -6.81 18.14
C PHE A 147 19.59 -5.43 18.17
N LEU A 148 18.82 -4.34 18.15
CA LEU A 148 19.37 -2.98 18.25
C LEU A 148 20.04 -2.72 19.60
N VAL A 149 19.47 -3.22 20.70
CA VAL A 149 20.09 -3.14 22.04
C VAL A 149 21.41 -3.91 22.04
N LEU A 150 21.43 -5.14 21.52
CA LEU A 150 22.66 -5.94 21.42
C LEU A 150 23.72 -5.26 20.54
N LEU A 151 23.32 -4.68 19.41
CA LEU A 151 24.23 -3.92 18.53
C LEU A 151 24.80 -2.68 19.25
N ALA A 152 23.97 -1.98 20.03
CA ALA A 152 24.39 -0.83 20.82
C ALA A 152 25.36 -1.25 21.94
N VAL A 153 25.07 -2.35 22.65
CA VAL A 153 25.93 -2.93 23.69
C VAL A 153 27.32 -3.26 23.11
N THR A 154 27.37 -3.95 21.96
CA THR A 154 28.65 -4.28 21.29
C THR A 154 29.39 -3.03 20.82
N SER A 155 28.67 -2.04 20.27
CA SER A 155 29.28 -0.81 19.76
C SER A 155 29.82 0.08 20.90
N ILE A 156 29.08 0.18 22.02
CA ILE A 156 29.49 0.91 23.22
C ILE A 156 30.73 0.26 23.86
N LEU A 157 30.78 -1.08 23.89
CA LEU A 157 31.95 -1.83 24.34
C LEU A 157 33.19 -1.50 23.51
N GLU A 158 33.05 -1.52 22.19
CA GLU A 158 34.13 -1.25 21.25
C GLU A 158 34.62 0.21 21.33
N ILE A 159 33.70 1.17 21.50
CA ILE A 159 34.06 2.58 21.75
C ILE A 159 34.86 2.69 23.06
N ASN A 160 34.37 2.11 24.15
CA ASN A 160 35.07 2.13 25.44
C ASN A 160 36.46 1.49 25.36
N HIS A 161 36.60 0.41 24.58
CA HIS A 161 37.90 -0.26 24.36
C HIS A 161 38.96 0.71 23.81
N GLN A 162 38.56 1.59 22.91
CA GLN A 162 39.44 2.52 22.21
C GLN A 162 39.65 3.85 22.92
N LEU A 163 38.94 4.13 24.01
CA LEU A 163 39.08 5.40 24.74
C LEU A 163 40.32 5.39 25.65
N PRO A 164 40.99 6.56 25.85
CA PRO A 164 42.05 6.71 26.83
C PRO A 164 41.53 6.41 28.23
N GLU A 165 42.38 5.86 29.08
CA GLU A 165 42.07 5.43 30.45
C GLU A 165 41.23 6.47 31.21
N GLY A 166 41.64 7.74 31.20
CA GLY A 166 40.97 8.82 31.94
C GLY A 166 39.55 9.19 31.46
N ILE A 167 39.08 8.64 30.33
CA ILE A 167 37.71 8.87 29.81
C ILE A 167 36.97 7.58 29.46
N LYS A 168 37.51 6.40 29.83
CA LYS A 168 36.74 5.16 29.82
C LYS A 168 35.59 5.28 30.83
N PHE A 169 34.47 4.63 30.51
CA PHE A 169 33.21 4.84 31.24
C PHE A 169 32.48 3.54 31.59
N LEU A 170 32.84 2.40 30.99
CA LEU A 170 32.25 1.10 31.32
C LEU A 170 32.93 0.44 32.52
N HIS A 171 32.83 1.08 33.68
CA HIS A 171 33.36 0.56 34.93
C HIS A 171 32.41 0.81 36.11
N GLY A 172 32.55 0.04 37.20
CA GLY A 172 31.68 0.16 38.38
C GLY A 172 30.21 -0.10 38.04
N GLY A 173 29.31 0.70 38.64
CA GLY A 173 27.86 0.56 38.41
C GLY A 173 27.42 0.76 36.96
N VAL A 174 28.21 1.47 36.13
CA VAL A 174 27.91 1.62 34.70
C VAL A 174 28.12 0.30 33.96
N TYR A 175 29.20 -0.43 34.29
CA TYR A 175 29.46 -1.77 33.74
C TYR A 175 28.37 -2.75 34.16
N GLU A 176 27.98 -2.73 35.44
CA GLU A 176 26.91 -3.58 35.97
C GLU A 176 25.58 -3.36 35.24
N ALA A 177 25.17 -2.10 35.07
CA ALA A 177 23.97 -1.76 34.30
C ALA A 177 24.10 -2.17 32.82
N PHE A 178 25.27 -1.99 32.22
CA PHE A 178 25.57 -2.40 30.84
C PHE A 178 25.43 -3.92 30.65
N SER A 179 25.99 -4.71 31.57
CA SER A 179 25.90 -6.18 31.58
C SER A 179 24.44 -6.63 31.72
N PHE A 180 23.68 -6.05 32.66
CA PHE A 180 22.25 -6.33 32.82
C PHE A 180 21.43 -6.02 31.55
N ILE A 181 21.67 -4.86 30.92
CA ILE A 181 20.99 -4.45 29.69
C ILE A 181 21.33 -5.40 28.53
N GLY A 182 22.59 -5.83 28.43
CA GLY A 182 23.02 -6.85 27.47
C GLY A 182 22.22 -8.14 27.58
N ASP A 183 22.12 -8.68 28.80
CA ASP A 183 21.39 -9.93 29.06
C ASP A 183 19.89 -9.78 28.79
N LEU A 184 19.29 -8.67 29.24
CA LEU A 184 17.89 -8.39 28.98
C LEU A 184 17.61 -8.28 27.48
N GLY A 185 18.48 -7.58 26.74
CA GLY A 185 18.41 -7.49 25.28
C GLY A 185 18.49 -8.86 24.61
N GLY A 186 19.41 -9.71 25.07
CA GLY A 186 19.59 -11.09 24.58
C GLY A 186 18.37 -11.98 24.83
N VAL A 187 17.77 -11.89 26.02
CA VAL A 187 16.54 -12.64 26.36
C VAL A 187 15.37 -12.20 25.50
N VAL A 188 15.15 -10.88 25.37
CA VAL A 188 14.08 -10.33 24.53
C VAL A 188 14.25 -10.75 23.08
N PHE A 189 15.48 -10.65 22.55
CA PHE A 189 15.81 -11.07 21.20
C PHE A 189 15.55 -12.56 20.97
N LEU A 190 16.11 -13.46 21.79
CA LEU A 190 15.91 -14.91 21.65
C LEU A 190 14.46 -15.34 21.85
N THR A 191 13.72 -14.67 22.74
CA THR A 191 12.28 -14.94 22.91
C THR A 191 11.52 -14.57 21.63
N GLY A 192 11.84 -13.42 21.03
CA GLY A 192 11.26 -13.02 19.75
C GLY A 192 11.59 -14.00 18.61
N VAL A 193 12.84 -14.43 18.49
CA VAL A 193 13.29 -15.40 17.48
C VAL A 193 12.61 -16.75 17.68
N THR A 194 12.57 -17.26 18.92
CA THR A 194 11.88 -18.51 19.26
C THR A 194 10.40 -18.42 18.92
N TRP A 195 9.74 -17.32 19.25
CA TRP A 195 8.34 -17.11 18.86
C TRP A 195 8.17 -17.07 17.34
N ALA A 196 9.07 -16.45 16.59
CA ALA A 196 9.03 -16.48 15.13
C ALA A 196 9.20 -17.89 14.55
N ILE A 197 10.06 -18.72 15.13
CA ILE A 197 10.22 -20.14 14.78
C ILE A 197 8.91 -20.90 15.06
N VAL A 198 8.36 -20.80 16.27
CA VAL A 198 7.09 -21.44 16.66
C VAL A 198 5.96 -21.02 15.74
N ARG A 199 5.83 -19.72 15.47
CA ARG A 199 4.76 -19.20 14.61
C ARG A 199 4.87 -19.69 13.17
N ARG A 200 6.09 -19.82 12.65
CA ARG A 200 6.35 -20.23 11.27
C ARG A 200 6.24 -21.73 11.04
N TYR A 201 6.71 -22.55 11.99
CA TYR A 201 6.81 -24.00 11.81
C TYR A 201 5.78 -24.82 12.60
N ILE A 202 5.20 -24.25 13.67
CA ILE A 202 4.21 -24.93 14.51
C ILE A 202 2.81 -24.35 14.29
N GLN A 203 2.59 -23.04 14.51
CA GLN A 203 1.27 -22.42 14.37
C GLN A 203 0.82 -22.28 12.90
N ARG A 204 1.78 -22.08 11.98
CA ARG A 204 1.62 -22.07 10.52
C ARG A 204 0.34 -21.36 9.99
N PRO A 205 0.10 -20.06 10.28
CA PRO A 205 -1.01 -19.33 9.67
C PRO A 205 -0.98 -19.45 8.14
N TYR A 206 -2.14 -19.59 7.49
CA TYR A 206 -2.25 -19.90 6.05
C TYR A 206 -1.30 -19.08 5.17
N ARG A 207 -1.35 -17.74 5.29
CA ARG A 207 -0.51 -16.79 4.53
C ARG A 207 1.00 -16.97 4.70
N ILE A 208 1.44 -17.53 5.82
CA ILE A 208 2.85 -17.84 6.13
C ILE A 208 3.19 -19.25 5.63
N ARG A 209 2.29 -20.21 5.86
CA ARG A 209 2.46 -21.62 5.50
C ARG A 209 2.78 -21.79 4.02
N ILE A 210 1.98 -21.15 3.16
CA ILE A 210 2.09 -21.29 1.69
C ILE A 210 3.36 -20.66 1.11
N LYS A 211 4.09 -19.85 1.89
CA LYS A 211 5.35 -19.22 1.47
C LYS A 211 6.55 -19.60 2.33
N THR A 212 6.45 -20.61 3.18
CA THR A 212 7.62 -21.01 3.99
C THR A 212 8.65 -21.75 3.12
N LYS A 213 9.87 -21.23 3.05
CA LYS A 213 11.00 -21.77 2.27
C LYS A 213 12.18 -22.13 3.19
N PRO A 214 13.15 -22.96 2.74
CA PRO A 214 14.35 -23.29 3.52
C PRO A 214 15.18 -22.07 3.95
N GLU A 215 15.23 -21.03 3.12
CA GLU A 215 15.87 -19.75 3.43
C GLU A 215 15.41 -19.17 4.78
N HIS A 216 14.11 -19.29 5.11
CA HIS A 216 13.58 -18.81 6.39
C HIS A 216 14.12 -19.58 7.59
N ALA A 217 14.43 -20.87 7.42
CA ALA A 217 15.02 -21.70 8.47
C ALA A 217 16.48 -21.28 8.70
N VAL A 218 17.22 -21.02 7.61
CA VAL A 218 18.60 -20.50 7.68
C VAL A 218 18.63 -19.15 8.39
N ILE A 219 17.76 -18.21 8.01
CA ILE A 219 17.68 -16.89 8.65
C ILE A 219 17.40 -17.02 10.15
N LEU A 220 16.35 -17.74 10.53
CA LEU A 220 15.97 -17.88 11.94
C LEU A 220 17.01 -18.67 12.73
N GLY A 221 17.66 -19.67 12.11
CA GLY A 221 18.74 -20.43 12.70
C GLY A 221 19.98 -19.58 12.96
N VAL A 222 20.39 -18.74 12.01
CA VAL A 222 21.51 -17.80 12.18
C VAL A 222 21.20 -16.78 13.28
N LEU A 223 19.99 -16.20 13.30
CA LEU A 223 19.59 -15.27 14.36
C LEU A 223 19.58 -15.95 15.74
N ALA A 224 19.05 -17.17 15.85
CA ALA A 224 19.09 -17.92 17.10
C ALA A 224 20.54 -18.24 17.52
N ALA A 225 21.39 -18.67 16.58
CA ALA A 225 22.78 -18.99 16.83
C ALA A 225 23.57 -17.77 17.32
N ILE A 226 23.35 -16.58 16.75
CA ILE A 226 23.98 -15.33 17.24
C ILE A 226 23.64 -15.09 18.71
N GLY A 227 22.37 -15.18 19.09
CA GLY A 227 21.95 -14.95 20.48
C GLY A 227 22.48 -16.02 21.44
N VAL A 228 22.42 -17.30 21.06
CA VAL A 228 22.89 -18.42 21.90
C VAL A 228 24.41 -18.38 22.07
N THR A 229 25.17 -18.22 20.98
CA THR A 229 26.64 -18.15 21.04
C THR A 229 27.13 -16.94 21.86
N GLY A 230 26.39 -15.82 21.83
CA GLY A 230 26.69 -14.66 22.67
C GLY A 230 26.61 -14.97 24.17
N PHE A 231 25.51 -15.59 24.61
CA PHE A 231 25.35 -16.03 26.01
C PHE A 231 26.36 -17.10 26.42
N LEU A 232 26.66 -18.06 25.54
CA LEU A 232 27.66 -19.08 25.84
C LEU A 232 29.06 -18.49 25.95
N ALA A 233 29.45 -17.57 25.05
CA ALA A 233 30.73 -16.88 25.12
C ALA A 233 30.85 -16.09 26.43
N GLU A 234 29.80 -15.37 26.83
CA GLU A 234 29.78 -14.66 28.11
C GLU A 234 29.87 -15.62 29.31
N GLY A 235 29.10 -16.71 29.32
CA GLY A 235 29.12 -17.68 30.42
C GLY A 235 30.49 -18.35 30.60
N PHE A 236 31.13 -18.79 29.52
CA PHE A 236 32.50 -19.33 29.60
C PHE A 236 33.52 -18.28 30.04
N ARG A 237 33.39 -17.02 29.58
CA ARG A 237 34.26 -15.92 30.03
C ARG A 237 34.12 -15.68 31.54
N ILE A 238 32.90 -15.65 32.08
CA ILE A 238 32.65 -15.44 33.51
C ILE A 238 33.19 -16.61 34.34
N ALA A 239 33.05 -17.85 33.86
CA ALA A 239 33.61 -19.02 34.51
C ALA A 239 35.16 -18.97 34.53
N ASP A 240 35.78 -18.62 33.39
CA ASP A 240 37.23 -18.51 33.24
C ASP A 240 37.85 -17.41 34.12
N THR A 241 37.14 -16.29 34.32
CA THR A 241 37.62 -15.18 35.17
C THR A 241 37.38 -15.38 36.67
N GLY A 242 36.95 -16.57 37.10
CA GLY A 242 36.74 -16.88 38.52
C GLY A 242 35.45 -16.31 39.12
N MET A 243 34.44 -16.05 38.28
CA MET A 243 33.07 -15.69 38.68
C MET A 243 32.95 -14.51 39.68
N PRO A 244 33.56 -13.36 39.38
CA PRO A 244 33.55 -12.21 40.29
C PRO A 244 32.11 -11.74 40.57
N SER A 245 31.87 -11.21 41.77
CA SER A 245 30.51 -10.95 42.25
C SER A 245 29.73 -9.93 41.43
N PHE A 246 30.42 -9.00 40.76
CA PHE A 246 29.78 -7.99 39.90
C PHE A 246 29.23 -8.58 38.59
N GLU A 247 29.69 -9.76 38.15
CA GLU A 247 29.13 -10.43 36.95
C GLU A 247 27.76 -11.05 37.22
N LYS A 248 27.26 -11.02 38.46
CA LYS A 248 25.87 -11.41 38.79
C LYS A 248 24.81 -10.56 38.09
N TRP A 249 25.19 -9.37 37.61
CA TRP A 249 24.33 -8.53 36.79
C TRP A 249 24.09 -9.10 35.39
N SER A 250 24.99 -9.96 34.88
CA SER A 250 24.72 -10.85 33.75
C SER A 250 23.86 -12.01 34.26
N PHE A 251 22.57 -11.74 34.47
CA PHE A 251 21.63 -12.66 35.11
C PHE A 251 21.32 -13.92 34.30
N ILE A 252 21.74 -14.01 33.03
CA ILE A 252 21.78 -15.21 32.21
C ILE A 252 23.20 -15.76 32.12
N GLY A 253 24.19 -14.90 31.87
CA GLY A 253 25.60 -15.30 31.77
C GLY A 253 26.14 -15.97 33.04
N TYR A 254 25.80 -15.45 34.22
CA TYR A 254 26.28 -15.94 35.52
C TYR A 254 25.70 -17.33 35.88
N PRO A 255 24.37 -17.60 35.73
CA PRO A 255 23.86 -18.96 35.85
C PRO A 255 24.48 -19.95 34.86
N LEU A 256 24.77 -19.52 33.62
CA LEU A 256 25.48 -20.38 32.66
C LEU A 256 26.91 -20.67 33.14
N ALA A 257 27.61 -19.68 33.69
CA ALA A 257 28.94 -19.86 34.25
C ALA A 257 28.97 -20.89 35.39
N LEU A 258 27.95 -20.95 36.25
CA LEU A 258 27.82 -21.98 37.29
C LEU A 258 27.73 -23.40 36.72
N VAL A 259 27.13 -23.57 35.54
CA VAL A 259 27.09 -24.87 34.85
C VAL A 259 28.48 -25.24 34.31
N PHE A 260 29.27 -24.24 33.92
CA PHE A 260 30.57 -24.44 33.27
C PHE A 260 31.75 -24.46 34.23
N GLU A 261 31.65 -23.92 35.44
CA GLU A 261 32.79 -23.65 36.37
C GLU A 261 33.71 -24.85 36.64
N ASN A 262 33.17 -26.07 36.57
CA ASN A 262 33.90 -27.32 36.83
C ASN A 262 34.46 -27.99 35.56
N MET A 263 34.29 -27.37 34.38
CA MET A 263 34.82 -27.87 33.12
C MET A 263 36.31 -27.55 32.99
N SER A 264 37.07 -28.46 32.38
CA SER A 264 38.45 -28.18 31.96
C SER A 264 38.49 -27.32 30.69
N ASN A 265 39.55 -26.52 30.52
CA ASN A 265 39.82 -25.70 29.33
C ASN A 265 38.76 -24.61 29.08
N LEU A 266 38.36 -23.88 30.13
CA LEU A 266 37.37 -22.80 30.06
C LEU A 266 37.79 -21.70 29.08
N ASP A 267 39.06 -21.31 29.12
CA ASP A 267 39.71 -20.40 28.17
C ASP A 267 39.48 -20.81 26.70
N THR A 268 39.65 -22.10 26.40
CA THR A 268 39.49 -22.66 25.07
C THR A 268 38.02 -22.64 24.64
N TRP A 269 37.11 -23.02 25.54
CA TRP A 269 35.67 -22.97 25.25
C TRP A 269 35.16 -21.55 25.06
N HIS A 270 35.67 -20.58 25.83
CA HIS A 270 35.40 -19.17 25.62
C HIS A 270 35.85 -18.74 24.21
N GLN A 271 37.09 -19.07 23.81
CA GLN A 271 37.59 -18.77 22.46
C GLN A 271 36.74 -19.42 21.36
N VAL A 272 36.34 -20.69 21.53
CA VAL A 272 35.48 -21.40 20.56
C VAL A 272 34.13 -20.70 20.43
N MET A 273 33.48 -20.34 21.54
CA MET A 273 32.19 -19.65 21.50
C MET A 273 32.30 -18.24 20.95
N TRP A 274 33.39 -17.53 21.25
CA TRP A 274 33.68 -16.22 20.66
C TRP A 274 33.83 -16.33 19.13
N VAL A 275 34.63 -17.29 18.64
CA VAL A 275 34.77 -17.54 17.19
C VAL A 275 33.43 -17.92 16.56
N ALA A 276 32.68 -18.81 17.20
CA ALA A 276 31.35 -19.20 16.73
C ALA A 276 30.41 -17.99 16.64
N HIS A 277 30.42 -17.11 17.63
CA HIS A 277 29.64 -15.87 17.61
C HIS A 277 30.02 -14.97 16.44
N ILE A 278 31.31 -14.71 16.23
CA ILE A 278 31.80 -13.92 15.10
C ILE A 278 31.43 -14.56 13.75
N LEU A 279 31.59 -15.87 13.60
CA LEU A 279 31.22 -16.58 12.37
C LEU A 279 29.72 -16.50 12.10
N THR A 280 28.87 -16.61 13.13
CA THR A 280 27.42 -16.45 12.96
C THR A 280 27.04 -15.00 12.59
N PHE A 281 27.74 -14.00 13.14
CA PHE A 281 27.57 -12.60 12.74
C PHE A 281 28.01 -12.35 11.29
N VAL A 282 29.15 -12.91 10.86
CA VAL A 282 29.58 -12.88 9.45
C VAL A 282 28.56 -13.56 8.55
N ALA A 283 28.02 -14.72 8.95
CA ALA A 283 26.94 -15.37 8.21
C ALA A 283 25.71 -14.46 8.08
N PHE A 284 25.32 -13.76 9.14
CA PHE A 284 24.24 -12.75 9.11
C PHE A 284 24.54 -11.63 8.09
N LEU A 285 25.75 -11.06 8.09
CA LEU A 285 26.13 -10.03 7.11
C LEU A 285 26.07 -10.53 5.67
N VAL A 286 26.46 -11.78 5.41
CA VAL A 286 26.41 -12.39 4.08
C VAL A 286 24.98 -12.61 3.61
N ILE A 287 24.10 -13.12 4.47
CA ILE A 287 22.69 -13.38 4.09
C ILE A 287 21.88 -12.10 4.00
N LEU A 288 22.26 -11.03 4.68
CA LEU A 288 21.49 -9.79 4.77
C LEU A 288 21.12 -9.19 3.38
N PRO A 289 22.04 -8.97 2.43
CA PRO A 289 21.71 -8.34 1.15
C PRO A 289 21.06 -9.30 0.14
N VAL A 290 21.20 -10.62 0.33
CA VAL A 290 20.73 -11.64 -0.63
C VAL A 290 19.45 -12.35 -0.22
N THR A 291 19.05 -12.26 1.03
CA THR A 291 17.82 -12.88 1.52
C THR A 291 16.73 -11.85 1.74
N MET A 292 15.56 -12.29 2.21
CA MET A 292 14.50 -11.38 2.65
C MET A 292 14.93 -10.40 3.76
N LEU A 293 16.05 -10.62 4.47
CA LEU A 293 16.51 -9.73 5.56
C LEU A 293 16.84 -8.31 5.10
N ARG A 294 17.10 -8.09 3.81
CA ARG A 294 17.30 -6.74 3.24
C ARG A 294 16.16 -5.77 3.53
N HIS A 295 14.96 -6.28 3.84
CA HIS A 295 13.82 -5.48 4.26
C HIS A 295 14.10 -4.61 5.49
N ILE A 296 15.09 -4.97 6.31
CA ILE A 296 15.59 -4.13 7.42
C ILE A 296 15.96 -2.73 6.92
N PHE A 297 16.49 -2.62 5.70
CA PHE A 297 16.84 -1.34 5.06
C PHE A 297 15.79 -0.88 4.05
N THR A 298 15.31 -1.78 3.19
CA THR A 298 14.41 -1.40 2.09
C THR A 298 13.01 -1.04 2.59
N SER A 299 12.51 -1.63 3.68
CA SER A 299 11.18 -1.28 4.21
C SER A 299 11.11 0.13 4.78
N PRO A 300 11.97 0.57 5.72
CA PRO A 300 11.96 1.95 6.20
C PRO A 300 12.18 2.97 5.07
N LEU A 301 13.09 2.64 4.13
CA LEU A 301 13.33 3.47 2.94
C LEU A 301 12.06 3.59 2.08
N ASN A 302 11.36 2.49 1.84
CA ASN A 302 10.13 2.48 1.05
C ASN A 302 9.01 3.30 1.71
N MET A 303 8.87 3.18 3.04
CA MET A 303 7.92 3.97 3.82
C MET A 303 8.24 5.47 3.74
N TYR A 304 9.51 5.85 3.88
CA TYR A 304 9.95 7.24 3.72
C TYR A 304 9.64 7.80 2.32
N LEU A 305 9.74 6.97 1.29
CA LEU A 305 9.51 7.34 -0.12
C LEU A 305 8.06 7.13 -0.59
N SER A 306 7.15 6.73 0.31
CA SER A 306 5.76 6.40 -0.04
C SER A 306 4.89 7.61 -0.40
N GLU A 307 5.27 8.82 0.03
CA GLU A 307 4.55 10.04 -0.32
C GLU A 307 4.70 10.36 -1.82
N LYS A 308 3.57 10.49 -2.50
CA LYS A 308 3.44 10.75 -3.94
C LYS A 308 3.25 12.24 -4.21
N ASP A 309 3.63 12.69 -5.40
CA ASP A 309 3.30 14.02 -5.92
C ASP A 309 1.95 14.00 -6.67
N ARG A 310 0.95 13.31 -6.10
CA ARG A 310 -0.43 13.23 -6.58
C ARG A 310 -1.36 12.84 -5.42
N PRO A 311 -2.67 13.18 -5.50
CA PRO A 311 -3.64 12.72 -4.51
C PRO A 311 -3.67 11.20 -4.35
N LYS A 312 -4.09 10.72 -3.17
CA LYS A 312 -4.09 9.28 -2.81
C LYS A 312 -4.88 8.41 -3.81
N GLY A 313 -6.02 8.92 -4.28
CA GLY A 313 -6.93 8.24 -5.21
C GLY A 313 -6.64 8.46 -6.70
N ALA A 314 -5.62 9.26 -7.05
CA ALA A 314 -5.29 9.55 -8.44
C ALA A 314 -4.36 8.48 -9.05
N MET A 315 -4.64 8.07 -10.29
CA MET A 315 -3.68 7.35 -11.14
C MET A 315 -2.50 8.25 -11.54
N LYS A 316 -1.40 7.62 -11.99
CA LYS A 316 -0.25 8.35 -12.52
C LYS A 316 -0.71 9.10 -13.77
N ALA A 317 -0.32 10.36 -13.94
CA ALA A 317 -0.67 11.07 -15.16
C ALA A 317 -0.02 10.39 -16.37
N MET A 318 -0.74 10.36 -17.49
CA MET A 318 -0.21 10.02 -18.81
C MET A 318 -0.04 11.31 -19.61
N PRO A 319 0.92 11.39 -20.53
CA PRO A 319 0.96 12.44 -21.53
C PRO A 319 -0.36 12.53 -22.30
N ASN A 320 -0.64 13.68 -22.89
CA ASN A 320 -1.77 13.84 -23.79
C ASN A 320 -1.58 12.90 -24.99
N LEU A 321 -2.41 11.86 -25.06
CA LEU A 321 -2.33 10.83 -26.09
C LEU A 321 -2.70 11.35 -27.48
N MET A 322 -3.37 12.51 -27.55
CA MET A 322 -3.71 13.18 -28.81
C MET A 322 -2.54 13.99 -29.39
N GLU A 323 -1.48 14.22 -28.61
CA GLU A 323 -0.33 15.07 -28.97
C GLU A 323 1.04 14.39 -28.80
N THR A 324 1.08 13.22 -28.16
CA THR A 324 2.34 12.58 -27.79
C THR A 324 2.90 11.72 -28.93
N GLU A 325 4.23 11.77 -29.09
CA GLU A 325 5.01 10.92 -30.00
C GLU A 325 5.47 9.60 -29.34
N LEU A 326 4.88 9.22 -28.21
CA LEU A 326 5.24 7.97 -27.53
C LEU A 326 4.68 6.77 -28.29
N GLU A 327 5.52 5.77 -28.53
CA GLU A 327 5.15 4.55 -29.25
C GLU A 327 4.67 3.42 -28.33
N SER A 328 4.83 3.55 -27.01
CA SER A 328 4.45 2.52 -26.03
C SER A 328 3.86 3.12 -24.76
N PHE A 329 2.85 2.43 -24.21
CA PHE A 329 2.11 2.87 -23.04
C PHE A 329 1.91 1.72 -22.04
N GLY A 330 1.92 2.07 -20.75
CA GLY A 330 1.77 1.08 -19.68
C GLY A 330 3.06 0.32 -19.37
N ALA A 331 2.92 -0.86 -18.78
CA ALA A 331 4.05 -1.71 -18.40
C ALA A 331 3.93 -3.12 -18.96
N TYR A 332 4.94 -3.51 -19.74
CA TYR A 332 5.13 -4.85 -20.30
C TYR A 332 6.49 -5.43 -19.89
N ARG A 333 7.51 -4.58 -19.84
CA ARG A 333 8.86 -4.88 -19.37
C ARG A 333 9.09 -4.31 -17.97
N VAL A 334 10.14 -4.79 -17.30
CA VAL A 334 10.55 -4.28 -15.98
C VAL A 334 10.89 -2.79 -16.04
N GLU A 335 11.53 -2.33 -17.11
CA GLU A 335 11.98 -0.96 -17.37
C GLU A 335 10.82 0.04 -17.48
N ASP A 336 9.63 -0.44 -17.87
CA ASP A 336 8.44 0.40 -18.02
C ASP A 336 7.88 0.85 -16.65
N PHE A 337 8.18 0.09 -15.59
CA PHE A 337 7.88 0.51 -14.23
C PHE A 337 8.80 1.63 -13.78
N THR A 338 8.35 2.42 -12.80
CA THR A 338 9.21 3.41 -12.18
C THR A 338 10.25 2.80 -11.26
N TRP A 339 11.36 3.51 -11.02
CA TRP A 339 12.37 3.09 -10.05
C TRP A 339 11.77 2.78 -8.66
N LYS A 340 10.70 3.50 -8.28
CA LYS A 340 10.00 3.30 -7.00
C LYS A 340 9.12 2.05 -7.01
N GLN A 341 8.47 1.74 -8.14
CA GLN A 341 7.76 0.48 -8.32
C GLN A 341 8.71 -0.72 -8.30
N LEU A 342 9.96 -0.55 -8.75
CA LEU A 342 11.01 -1.58 -8.65
C LEU A 342 11.54 -1.74 -7.21
N LEU A 343 11.83 -0.65 -6.49
CA LEU A 343 12.19 -0.67 -5.07
C LEU A 343 11.15 -1.41 -4.20
N ASP A 344 9.87 -1.20 -4.49
CA ASP A 344 8.75 -1.87 -3.82
C ASP A 344 8.88 -3.40 -3.79
N THR A 345 9.45 -4.00 -4.84
CA THR A 345 9.64 -5.45 -4.92
C THR A 345 10.65 -5.95 -3.88
N ASP A 346 11.72 -5.18 -3.65
CA ASP A 346 12.76 -5.46 -2.65
C ASP A 346 12.34 -5.03 -1.23
N ALA A 347 11.32 -4.19 -1.09
CA ALA A 347 10.73 -3.82 0.19
C ALA A 347 9.72 -4.87 0.71
N CYS A 348 9.26 -5.79 -0.14
CA CYS A 348 8.25 -6.78 0.22
C CYS A 348 8.71 -7.71 1.35
N THR A 349 7.98 -7.71 2.46
CA THR A 349 8.23 -8.59 3.61
C THR A 349 7.53 -9.94 3.52
N MET A 350 6.81 -10.20 2.42
CA MET A 350 6.03 -11.43 2.19
C MET A 350 4.99 -11.76 3.26
N CYS A 351 4.56 -10.77 4.04
CA CYS A 351 3.65 -10.99 5.17
C CYS A 351 2.26 -11.50 4.74
N GLY A 352 1.85 -11.31 3.48
CA GLY A 352 0.58 -11.78 2.93
C GLY A 352 -0.66 -11.04 3.45
N ARG A 353 -0.50 -9.85 4.03
CA ARG A 353 -1.65 -9.02 4.44
C ARG A 353 -2.47 -8.56 3.23
N CYS A 354 -1.79 -8.19 2.14
CA CYS A 354 -2.43 -7.84 0.87
C CYS A 354 -3.22 -9.00 0.27
N THR A 355 -2.71 -10.24 0.36
CA THR A 355 -3.42 -11.47 -0.01
C THR A 355 -4.70 -11.64 0.81
N ALA A 356 -4.62 -11.49 2.13
CA ALA A 356 -5.73 -11.75 3.05
C ALA A 356 -6.92 -10.78 2.89
N VAL A 357 -6.67 -9.56 2.39
CA VAL A 357 -7.72 -8.55 2.17
C VAL A 357 -8.16 -8.43 0.71
N CYS A 358 -7.57 -9.21 -0.20
CA CYS A 358 -7.91 -9.16 -1.61
C CYS A 358 -9.26 -9.84 -1.85
N PRO A 359 -10.30 -9.12 -2.34
CA PRO A 359 -11.61 -9.71 -2.61
C PRO A 359 -11.56 -10.78 -3.71
N ALA A 360 -10.69 -10.59 -4.72
CA ALA A 360 -10.51 -11.55 -5.80
C ALA A 360 -9.90 -12.86 -5.26
N HIS A 361 -8.82 -12.78 -4.49
CA HIS A 361 -8.19 -13.95 -3.88
C HIS A 361 -9.16 -14.69 -2.94
N ALA A 362 -9.88 -13.95 -2.09
CA ALA A 362 -10.81 -14.51 -1.12
C ALA A 362 -11.95 -15.29 -1.78
N THR A 363 -12.28 -14.98 -3.03
CA THR A 363 -13.35 -15.63 -3.79
C THR A 363 -12.85 -16.67 -4.81
N GLY A 364 -11.56 -17.00 -4.81
CA GLY A 364 -10.99 -18.07 -5.64
C GLY A 364 -10.53 -17.64 -7.03
N LYS A 365 -10.48 -16.33 -7.33
CA LYS A 365 -9.88 -15.78 -8.55
C LYS A 365 -8.35 -15.82 -8.46
N PRO A 366 -7.62 -15.84 -9.60
CA PRO A 366 -6.17 -16.07 -9.60
C PRO A 366 -5.34 -14.92 -8.97
N LEU A 367 -5.90 -13.71 -8.85
CA LEU A 367 -5.17 -12.56 -8.30
C LEU A 367 -4.81 -12.73 -6.82
N ASP A 368 -3.52 -12.92 -6.54
CA ASP A 368 -2.90 -12.63 -5.24
C ASP A 368 -1.99 -11.38 -5.39
N PRO A 369 -2.34 -10.23 -4.78
CA PRO A 369 -1.55 -9.01 -4.88
C PRO A 369 -0.10 -9.16 -4.39
N ARG A 370 0.18 -10.10 -3.48
CA ARG A 370 1.55 -10.41 -3.08
C ARG A 370 2.32 -11.02 -4.24
N GLU A 371 1.70 -11.92 -5.00
CA GLU A 371 2.36 -12.61 -6.11
C GLU A 371 2.70 -11.66 -7.23
N ILE A 372 1.87 -10.65 -7.50
CA ILE A 372 2.22 -9.57 -8.46
C ILE A 372 3.58 -8.95 -8.09
N VAL A 373 3.78 -8.59 -6.82
CA VAL A 373 5.04 -7.98 -6.35
C VAL A 373 6.21 -8.97 -6.44
N LEU A 374 5.99 -10.24 -6.07
CA LEU A 374 7.05 -11.25 -6.06
C LEU A 374 7.46 -11.66 -7.48
N LYS A 375 6.50 -11.87 -8.39
CA LYS A 375 6.73 -12.18 -9.80
C LYS A 375 7.45 -11.04 -10.50
N THR A 376 7.02 -9.79 -10.30
CA THR A 376 7.75 -8.62 -10.84
C THR A 376 9.19 -8.57 -10.30
N GLY A 377 9.39 -8.81 -9.01
CA GLY A 377 10.72 -8.82 -8.41
C GLY A 377 11.60 -9.99 -8.86
N GLU A 378 11.00 -11.14 -9.19
CA GLU A 378 11.69 -12.28 -9.81
C GLU A 378 12.21 -11.91 -11.21
N VAL A 379 11.36 -11.34 -12.07
CA VAL A 379 11.77 -10.88 -13.41
C VAL A 379 12.84 -9.80 -13.31
N MET A 380 12.66 -8.80 -12.43
CA MET A 380 13.63 -7.73 -12.21
C MET A 380 14.99 -8.28 -11.77
N ALA A 381 14.99 -9.23 -10.82
CA ALA A 381 16.23 -9.79 -10.28
C ALA A 381 16.97 -10.65 -11.30
N ALA A 382 16.24 -11.50 -12.05
CA ALA A 382 16.80 -12.41 -13.04
C ALA A 382 17.36 -11.69 -14.28
N THR A 383 16.75 -10.57 -14.68
CA THR A 383 17.17 -9.78 -15.86
C THR A 383 18.13 -8.64 -15.54
N GLY A 384 18.50 -8.47 -14.27
CA GLY A 384 19.43 -7.44 -13.84
C GLY A 384 20.85 -7.66 -14.34
N ASN A 385 21.61 -6.57 -14.51
CA ASN A 385 23.05 -6.62 -14.80
C ASN A 385 23.83 -5.78 -13.78
N PRO A 386 24.48 -6.40 -12.76
CA PRO A 386 24.55 -7.85 -12.54
C PRO A 386 23.25 -8.44 -12.00
N VAL A 387 23.08 -9.75 -12.20
CA VAL A 387 21.96 -10.52 -11.63
C VAL A 387 22.04 -10.48 -10.11
N VAL A 388 20.90 -10.26 -9.45
CA VAL A 388 20.78 -10.27 -7.99
C VAL A 388 19.81 -11.35 -7.55
N SER A 389 19.81 -11.68 -6.25
CA SER A 389 18.84 -12.64 -5.74
C SER A 389 17.42 -12.04 -5.69
N PRO A 390 16.38 -12.84 -5.96
CA PRO A 390 14.98 -12.42 -5.94
C PRO A 390 14.44 -12.06 -4.53
N PRO A 391 13.25 -11.45 -4.41
CA PRO A 391 12.54 -11.24 -3.13
C PRO A 391 12.23 -12.51 -2.34
N ILE A 392 12.08 -13.64 -3.04
CA ILE A 392 11.91 -14.97 -2.46
C ILE A 392 12.70 -15.96 -3.30
N GLY A 393 13.30 -17.00 -2.70
CA GLY A 393 13.96 -18.07 -3.44
C GLY A 393 13.11 -18.54 -4.65
N VAL A 394 13.77 -18.65 -5.81
CA VAL A 394 13.13 -19.03 -7.08
C VAL A 394 12.55 -20.44 -7.00
N ASP A 395 11.51 -20.67 -7.79
CA ASP A 395 11.18 -22.02 -8.20
C ASP A 395 12.20 -22.44 -9.28
N SER A 396 12.94 -23.52 -9.06
CA SER A 396 13.95 -23.99 -10.01
C SER A 396 13.36 -24.45 -11.35
N GLU A 397 12.06 -24.72 -11.40
CA GLU A 397 11.35 -25.14 -12.61
C GLU A 397 10.91 -23.95 -13.48
N ILE A 398 11.03 -22.73 -12.98
CA ILE A 398 10.62 -21.51 -13.66
C ILE A 398 11.83 -20.86 -14.31
N THR A 399 11.82 -20.78 -15.64
CA THR A 399 12.80 -20.00 -16.41
C THR A 399 12.24 -18.63 -16.75
N VAL A 400 12.94 -17.58 -16.30
CA VAL A 400 12.73 -16.21 -16.80
C VAL A 400 13.61 -16.04 -18.03
N SER A 401 13.02 -16.04 -19.23
CA SER A 401 13.77 -15.94 -20.49
C SER A 401 14.05 -14.49 -20.90
N ALA A 402 13.21 -13.56 -20.47
CA ALA A 402 13.30 -12.15 -20.82
C ALA A 402 12.82 -11.24 -19.68
N ASP A 403 12.92 -9.94 -19.87
CA ASP A 403 12.48 -8.88 -18.96
C ASP A 403 10.97 -8.62 -19.01
N LEU A 404 10.21 -9.61 -19.50
CA LEU A 404 8.78 -9.54 -19.79
C LEU A 404 7.95 -9.94 -18.57
N LEU A 405 7.05 -9.06 -18.15
CA LEU A 405 6.20 -9.28 -16.97
C LEU A 405 5.18 -10.40 -17.20
N PHE A 406 4.63 -10.48 -18.41
CA PHE A 406 3.56 -11.42 -18.75
C PHE A 406 4.01 -12.87 -19.01
N GLU A 407 5.32 -13.15 -18.99
CA GLU A 407 5.82 -14.53 -18.87
C GLU A 407 5.50 -15.13 -17.48
N ARG A 408 5.28 -14.27 -16.48
CA ARG A 408 5.10 -14.67 -15.08
C ARG A 408 3.73 -14.28 -14.53
N ILE A 409 3.18 -13.18 -15.00
CA ILE A 409 1.89 -12.62 -14.57
C ILE A 409 0.87 -12.84 -15.68
N THR A 410 -0.18 -13.59 -15.39
CA THR A 410 -1.24 -13.84 -16.37
C THR A 410 -2.17 -12.63 -16.50
N THR A 411 -2.79 -12.47 -17.67
CA THR A 411 -3.75 -11.40 -17.92
C THR A 411 -5.00 -11.56 -17.05
N GLU A 412 -5.38 -12.80 -16.74
CA GLU A 412 -6.48 -13.14 -15.82
C GLU A 412 -6.22 -12.63 -14.38
N GLU A 413 -4.99 -12.69 -13.89
CA GLU A 413 -4.61 -12.07 -12.60
C GLU A 413 -4.82 -10.55 -12.63
N ILE A 414 -4.46 -9.89 -13.74
CA ILE A 414 -4.60 -8.45 -13.91
C ILE A 414 -6.07 -8.03 -14.00
N TRP A 415 -6.87 -8.74 -14.79
CA TRP A 415 -8.30 -8.44 -14.98
C TRP A 415 -9.17 -8.79 -13.77
N SER A 416 -8.71 -9.68 -12.90
CA SER A 416 -9.37 -9.99 -11.61
C SER A 416 -9.33 -8.83 -10.59
N CYS A 417 -8.49 -7.80 -10.81
CA CYS A 417 -8.37 -6.67 -9.88
C CYS A 417 -9.60 -5.74 -9.92
N THR A 418 -10.14 -5.41 -8.75
CA THR A 418 -11.29 -4.49 -8.61
C THR A 418 -10.90 -3.03 -8.33
N SER A 419 -9.61 -2.69 -8.50
CA SER A 419 -9.00 -1.40 -8.15
C SER A 419 -9.31 -0.85 -6.74
N CYS A 420 -9.77 -1.69 -5.81
CA CYS A 420 -10.31 -1.25 -4.53
C CYS A 420 -9.26 -0.75 -3.51
N LYS A 421 -7.95 -0.87 -3.81
CA LYS A 421 -6.82 -0.42 -2.99
C LYS A 421 -6.67 -1.08 -1.61
N ALA A 422 -7.39 -2.17 -1.33
CA ALA A 422 -7.27 -2.90 -0.06
C ALA A 422 -5.84 -3.38 0.22
N CYS A 423 -5.14 -3.84 -0.82
CA CYS A 423 -3.77 -4.35 -0.75
C CYS A 423 -2.75 -3.26 -0.35
N ASP A 424 -2.83 -2.08 -0.94
CA ASP A 424 -1.99 -0.93 -0.62
C ASP A 424 -2.25 -0.44 0.83
N GLU A 425 -3.52 -0.30 1.21
CA GLU A 425 -3.93 0.23 2.52
C GLU A 425 -3.47 -0.64 3.69
N ASN A 426 -3.45 -1.96 3.48
CA ASN A 426 -3.06 -2.95 4.49
C ASN A 426 -1.58 -3.35 4.42
N CYS A 427 -0.81 -2.78 3.48
CA CYS A 427 0.62 -3.05 3.38
C CYS A 427 1.38 -2.32 4.51
N PRO A 428 2.10 -3.04 5.40
CA PRO A 428 2.79 -2.41 6.53
C PRO A 428 3.97 -1.53 6.11
N VAL A 429 4.45 -1.69 4.88
CA VAL A 429 5.65 -1.02 4.33
C VAL A 429 5.33 -0.18 3.10
N ASN A 430 4.05 0.16 2.90
CA ASN A 430 3.55 1.11 1.89
C ASN A 430 3.97 0.79 0.43
N ILE A 431 3.90 -0.48 0.05
CA ILE A 431 4.08 -0.92 -1.35
C ILE A 431 2.88 -0.48 -2.19
N GLU A 432 3.15 0.05 -3.37
CA GLU A 432 2.17 0.55 -4.33
C GLU A 432 1.84 -0.57 -5.33
N ILE A 433 0.98 -1.51 -4.92
CA ILE A 433 0.67 -2.70 -5.73
C ILE A 433 -0.34 -2.33 -6.83
N LEU A 434 -1.35 -1.53 -6.48
CA LEU A 434 -2.40 -1.14 -7.43
C LEU A 434 -1.83 -0.42 -8.65
N ASP A 435 -0.86 0.48 -8.47
CA ASP A 435 -0.25 1.20 -9.60
C ASP A 435 0.42 0.25 -10.60
N LYS A 436 1.07 -0.83 -10.14
CA LYS A 436 1.69 -1.83 -11.04
C LYS A 436 0.63 -2.53 -11.90
N ILE A 437 -0.50 -2.90 -11.29
CA ILE A 437 -1.63 -3.53 -11.99
C ILE A 437 -2.23 -2.56 -13.02
N LEU A 438 -2.41 -1.30 -12.65
CA LEU A 438 -3.00 -0.29 -13.55
C LEU A 438 -2.07 0.05 -14.73
N ASP A 439 -0.76 0.09 -14.51
CA ASP A 439 0.20 0.28 -15.61
C ASP A 439 0.23 -0.94 -16.54
N MET A 440 0.15 -2.17 -16.01
CA MET A 440 -0.02 -3.37 -16.85
C MET A 440 -1.34 -3.37 -17.64
N ARG A 441 -2.44 -2.89 -17.04
CA ARG A 441 -3.72 -2.72 -17.75
C ARG A 441 -3.66 -1.71 -18.89
N ARG A 442 -2.93 -0.61 -18.70
CA ARG A 442 -2.68 0.37 -19.77
C ARG A 442 -1.99 -0.29 -20.95
N TYR A 443 -1.00 -1.14 -20.71
CA TYR A 443 -0.32 -1.88 -21.78
C TYR A 443 -1.28 -2.81 -22.50
N LEU A 444 -1.97 -3.69 -21.76
CA LEU A 444 -2.91 -4.64 -22.34
C LEU A 444 -3.97 -3.93 -23.21
N THR A 445 -4.49 -2.80 -22.73
CA THR A 445 -5.57 -2.09 -23.43
C THR A 445 -5.07 -1.27 -24.61
N LEU A 446 -4.00 -0.48 -24.45
CA LEU A 446 -3.56 0.47 -25.46
C LEU A 446 -2.63 -0.15 -26.50
N MET A 447 -1.89 -1.20 -26.14
CA MET A 447 -0.90 -1.81 -27.02
C MET A 447 -1.37 -3.14 -27.61
N GLU A 448 -1.94 -4.02 -26.78
CA GLU A 448 -2.33 -5.37 -27.22
C GLU A 448 -3.80 -5.49 -27.61
N SER A 449 -4.63 -4.50 -27.26
CA SER A 449 -6.09 -4.61 -27.31
C SER A 449 -6.62 -5.88 -26.61
N ASP A 450 -5.93 -6.32 -25.56
CA ASP A 450 -6.27 -7.50 -24.76
C ASP A 450 -7.06 -7.11 -23.52
N PHE A 451 -8.38 -7.18 -23.62
CA PHE A 451 -9.31 -6.93 -22.53
C PHE A 451 -10.56 -7.81 -22.68
N PRO A 452 -11.31 -8.05 -21.59
CA PRO A 452 -12.58 -8.81 -21.65
C PRO A 452 -13.54 -8.25 -22.71
N THR A 453 -14.21 -9.13 -23.45
CA THR A 453 -15.03 -8.74 -24.61
C THR A 453 -16.17 -7.79 -24.25
N GLU A 454 -16.78 -7.96 -23.09
CA GLU A 454 -17.87 -7.13 -22.58
C GLU A 454 -17.41 -5.67 -22.38
N LEU A 455 -16.16 -5.48 -21.96
CA LEU A 455 -15.56 -4.17 -21.78
C LEU A 455 -15.41 -3.42 -23.11
N GLY A 456 -15.17 -4.14 -24.22
CA GLY A 456 -15.13 -3.54 -25.55
C GLY A 456 -16.47 -2.95 -25.99
N THR A 457 -17.60 -3.48 -25.51
CA THR A 457 -18.91 -2.87 -25.72
C THR A 457 -19.05 -1.57 -24.94
N ALA A 458 -18.61 -1.55 -23.68
CA ALA A 458 -18.62 -0.33 -22.86
C ALA A 458 -17.69 0.76 -23.44
N PHE A 459 -16.55 0.41 -24.03
CA PHE A 459 -15.67 1.36 -24.74
C PHE A 459 -16.38 2.02 -25.92
N ARG A 460 -16.95 1.22 -26.82
CA ARG A 460 -17.69 1.75 -27.97
C ARG A 460 -18.89 2.61 -27.54
N ALA A 461 -19.57 2.23 -26.46
CA ALA A 461 -20.66 3.03 -25.89
C ALA A 461 -20.16 4.38 -25.36
N MET A 462 -19.03 4.40 -24.65
CA MET A 462 -18.42 5.65 -24.17
C MET A 462 -17.97 6.57 -25.31
N GLU A 463 -17.41 6.01 -26.39
CA GLU A 463 -16.99 6.78 -27.57
C GLU A 463 -18.18 7.37 -28.34
N ASN A 464 -19.23 6.58 -28.56
CA ASN A 464 -20.34 6.98 -29.44
C ASN A 464 -21.47 7.73 -28.72
N SER A 465 -21.66 7.45 -27.43
CA SER A 465 -22.80 7.94 -26.65
C SER A 465 -22.39 8.72 -25.40
N GLY A 466 -21.08 8.88 -25.15
CA GLY A 466 -20.57 9.58 -23.97
C GLY A 466 -20.85 8.86 -22.65
N ASN A 467 -21.33 7.61 -22.67
CA ASN A 467 -21.67 6.84 -21.47
C ASN A 467 -21.49 5.33 -21.68
N PRO A 468 -21.13 4.56 -20.63
CA PRO A 468 -20.86 3.13 -20.77
C PRO A 468 -22.12 2.26 -20.91
N TRP A 469 -23.34 2.81 -20.73
CA TRP A 469 -24.61 2.10 -20.97
C TRP A 469 -25.05 2.11 -22.44
N GLY A 470 -24.46 2.97 -23.28
CA GLY A 470 -24.85 3.12 -24.69
C GLY A 470 -26.23 3.75 -24.87
N MET A 471 -26.75 4.41 -23.84
CA MET A 471 -28.06 5.07 -23.86
C MET A 471 -27.95 6.47 -24.47
N SER A 472 -29.09 7.01 -24.94
CA SER A 472 -29.13 8.33 -25.56
C SER A 472 -28.86 9.44 -24.54
N GLN A 473 -28.02 10.41 -24.90
CA GLN A 473 -27.78 11.59 -24.06
C GLN A 473 -29.05 12.44 -23.89
N ALA A 474 -30.00 12.38 -24.84
CA ALA A 474 -31.27 13.09 -24.71
C ALA A 474 -32.12 12.57 -23.53
N GLU A 475 -31.96 11.31 -23.14
CA GLU A 475 -32.70 10.67 -22.04
C GLU A 475 -32.03 10.91 -20.67
N ARG A 476 -30.86 11.55 -20.64
CA ARG A 476 -30.03 11.67 -19.43
C ARG A 476 -30.70 12.46 -18.30
N GLY A 477 -31.55 13.42 -18.65
CA GLY A 477 -32.33 14.24 -17.72
C GLY A 477 -33.68 13.65 -17.35
N ASP A 478 -34.06 12.48 -17.88
CA ASP A 478 -35.44 11.97 -17.78
C ASP A 478 -35.89 11.67 -16.35
N TRP A 479 -34.95 11.34 -15.46
CA TRP A 479 -35.23 11.12 -14.04
C TRP A 479 -35.80 12.35 -13.33
N ALA A 480 -35.59 13.56 -13.88
CA ALA A 480 -36.04 14.82 -13.31
C ALA A 480 -37.44 15.24 -13.79
N LYS A 481 -38.03 14.56 -14.80
CA LYS A 481 -39.32 14.95 -15.40
C LYS A 481 -40.47 15.07 -14.38
N ASP A 482 -40.46 14.22 -13.35
CA ASP A 482 -41.48 14.17 -12.31
C ASP A 482 -41.13 15.03 -11.07
N LEU A 483 -40.07 15.85 -11.14
CA LEU A 483 -39.63 16.73 -10.07
C LEU A 483 -39.73 18.19 -10.49
N GLU A 484 -40.52 18.97 -9.75
CA GLU A 484 -40.59 20.42 -9.96
C GLU A 484 -39.31 21.10 -9.47
N GLY A 485 -38.90 22.20 -10.13
CA GLY A 485 -37.81 23.06 -9.65
C GLY A 485 -36.39 22.49 -9.85
N ILE A 486 -36.20 21.55 -10.78
CA ILE A 486 -34.88 21.10 -11.23
C ILE A 486 -34.47 21.89 -12.48
N ASP A 487 -33.42 22.69 -12.35
CA ASP A 487 -32.87 23.47 -13.47
C ASP A 487 -31.92 22.59 -14.31
N ILE A 488 -32.22 22.45 -15.60
CA ILE A 488 -31.38 21.75 -16.59
C ILE A 488 -30.74 22.82 -17.48
N ILE A 489 -29.46 23.09 -17.25
CA ILE A 489 -28.72 24.14 -17.96
C ILE A 489 -28.10 23.55 -19.23
N ASP A 490 -28.23 24.27 -20.35
CA ASP A 490 -27.53 23.94 -21.59
C ASP A 490 -26.02 24.12 -21.40
N GLY A 491 -25.21 23.22 -21.95
CA GLY A 491 -23.75 23.27 -21.80
C GLY A 491 -23.08 24.53 -22.35
N SER A 492 -23.80 25.35 -23.13
CA SER A 492 -23.33 26.63 -23.63
C SER A 492 -23.69 27.84 -22.75
N ASP A 493 -24.58 27.67 -21.77
CA ASP A 493 -25.04 28.74 -20.88
C ASP A 493 -24.18 28.84 -19.61
N PRO A 494 -23.96 30.05 -19.06
CA PRO A 494 -23.20 30.22 -17.84
C PRO A 494 -23.93 29.61 -16.63
N MET A 495 -23.17 29.04 -15.70
CA MET A 495 -23.69 28.48 -14.47
C MET A 495 -24.25 29.58 -13.55
N THR A 496 -25.57 29.53 -13.29
CA THR A 496 -26.27 30.48 -12.41
C THR A 496 -26.47 29.96 -11.00
N ALA A 497 -26.60 28.64 -10.83
CA ALA A 497 -26.78 28.01 -9.52
C ALA A 497 -25.47 27.90 -8.73
N GLU A 498 -25.56 27.81 -7.41
CA GLU A 498 -24.36 27.72 -6.54
C GLU A 498 -23.59 26.42 -6.77
N TYR A 499 -24.31 25.30 -6.95
CA TYR A 499 -23.73 23.98 -7.12
C TYR A 499 -24.17 23.33 -8.42
N LEU A 500 -23.23 22.71 -9.12
CA LEU A 500 -23.57 21.72 -10.14
C LEU A 500 -23.79 20.37 -9.45
N TYR A 501 -24.97 19.77 -9.62
CA TYR A 501 -25.19 18.40 -9.21
C TYR A 501 -24.81 17.45 -10.36
N TRP A 502 -23.61 16.88 -10.27
CA TRP A 502 -23.10 15.89 -11.20
C TRP A 502 -23.75 14.52 -10.92
N VAL A 503 -24.73 14.19 -11.77
CA VAL A 503 -25.58 13.00 -11.62
C VAL A 503 -24.78 11.74 -11.94
N GLY A 504 -23.93 11.82 -12.97
CA GLY A 504 -23.17 10.69 -13.49
C GLY A 504 -24.05 9.69 -14.25
N CYS A 505 -23.39 8.71 -14.87
CA CYS A 505 -24.08 7.78 -15.77
C CYS A 505 -25.08 6.88 -15.03
N ALA A 506 -24.69 6.29 -13.89
CA ALA A 506 -25.59 5.43 -13.12
C ALA A 506 -26.82 6.19 -12.61
N GLY A 507 -26.63 7.42 -12.10
CA GLY A 507 -27.75 8.24 -11.61
C GLY A 507 -28.75 8.64 -12.70
N SER A 508 -28.31 8.69 -13.95
CA SER A 508 -29.15 9.03 -15.10
C SER A 508 -29.82 7.83 -15.77
N PHE A 509 -29.13 6.68 -15.82
CA PHE A 509 -29.53 5.57 -16.69
C PHE A 509 -29.97 4.31 -15.96
N ASP A 510 -29.44 4.02 -14.77
CA ASP A 510 -29.81 2.84 -14.00
C ASP A 510 -31.07 3.09 -13.16
N ASP A 511 -32.09 2.24 -13.28
CA ASP A 511 -33.40 2.49 -12.68
C ASP A 511 -33.39 2.56 -11.14
N LYS A 512 -32.50 1.79 -10.50
CA LYS A 512 -32.33 1.86 -9.04
C LYS A 512 -31.68 3.18 -8.65
N ASN A 513 -30.66 3.61 -9.39
CA ASN A 513 -29.90 4.82 -9.11
C ASN A 513 -30.62 6.11 -9.52
N LYS A 514 -31.55 6.08 -10.49
CA LYS A 514 -32.47 7.20 -10.73
C LYS A 514 -33.23 7.59 -9.46
N LYS A 515 -33.67 6.61 -8.66
CA LYS A 515 -34.32 6.86 -7.35
C LYS A 515 -33.38 7.51 -6.34
N VAL A 516 -32.09 7.17 -6.36
CA VAL A 516 -31.07 7.82 -5.53
C VAL A 516 -30.92 9.29 -5.94
N THR A 517 -30.84 9.54 -7.25
CA THR A 517 -30.75 10.89 -7.81
C THR A 517 -31.95 11.75 -7.42
N GLN A 518 -33.16 11.20 -7.56
CA GLN A 518 -34.40 11.86 -7.16
C GLN A 518 -34.43 12.12 -5.65
N ALA A 519 -33.98 11.17 -4.83
CA ALA A 519 -33.94 11.34 -3.38
C ALA A 519 -32.97 12.45 -2.97
N MET A 520 -31.78 12.46 -3.57
CA MET A 520 -30.79 13.52 -3.34
C MET A 520 -31.33 14.89 -3.77
N ALA A 521 -31.96 15.00 -4.94
CA ALA A 521 -32.57 16.24 -5.43
C ALA A 521 -33.63 16.78 -4.46
N LYS A 522 -34.54 15.92 -3.96
CA LYS A 522 -35.54 16.29 -2.95
C LYS A 522 -34.89 16.77 -1.64
N LEU A 523 -33.82 16.12 -1.17
CA LEU A 523 -33.09 16.54 0.02
C LEU A 523 -32.40 17.90 -0.17
N LEU A 524 -31.83 18.15 -1.35
CA LEU A 524 -31.24 19.44 -1.71
C LEU A 524 -32.29 20.56 -1.73
N GLN A 525 -33.46 20.31 -2.31
CA GLN A 525 -34.59 21.25 -2.33
C GLN A 525 -35.11 21.55 -0.92
N ARG A 526 -35.31 20.51 -0.09
CA ARG A 526 -35.69 20.67 1.33
C ARG A 526 -34.68 21.49 2.12
N ALA A 527 -33.40 21.38 1.79
CA ALA A 527 -32.33 22.17 2.41
C ALA A 527 -32.14 23.57 1.80
N GLY A 528 -32.96 23.95 0.82
CA GLY A 528 -32.89 25.23 0.11
C GLY A 528 -31.59 25.44 -0.66
N VAL A 529 -30.95 24.36 -1.14
CA VAL A 529 -29.69 24.45 -1.90
C VAL A 529 -30.01 24.90 -3.34
N SER A 530 -29.29 25.91 -3.82
CA SER A 530 -29.34 26.31 -5.24
C SER A 530 -28.45 25.38 -6.06
N PHE A 531 -29.05 24.51 -6.86
CA PHE A 531 -28.33 23.59 -7.73
C PHE A 531 -28.97 23.48 -9.12
N ALA A 532 -28.16 23.08 -10.09
CA ALA A 532 -28.60 22.73 -11.43
C ALA A 532 -27.93 21.43 -11.90
N ILE A 533 -28.42 20.87 -13.01
CA ILE A 533 -27.86 19.70 -13.68
C ILE A 533 -27.57 20.01 -15.15
N LEU A 534 -26.69 19.23 -15.79
CA LEU A 534 -26.32 19.41 -17.21
C LEU A 534 -27.22 18.66 -18.19
N GLY A 535 -28.01 17.68 -17.72
CA GLY A 535 -28.83 16.85 -18.60
C GLY A 535 -27.99 16.27 -19.76
N PRO A 536 -28.40 16.46 -21.04
CA PRO A 536 -27.67 15.97 -22.21
C PRO A 536 -26.21 16.45 -22.36
N ALA A 537 -25.82 17.56 -21.73
CA ALA A 537 -24.46 18.08 -21.80
C ALA A 537 -23.46 17.35 -20.89
N GLU A 538 -23.92 16.51 -19.94
CA GLU A 538 -23.02 15.73 -19.08
C GLU A 538 -22.52 14.46 -19.79
N ASN A 539 -21.21 14.28 -19.94
CA ASN A 539 -20.64 13.00 -20.35
C ASN A 539 -20.14 12.18 -19.16
N CYS A 540 -19.84 10.90 -19.39
CA CYS A 540 -19.14 10.06 -18.42
C CYS A 540 -17.85 10.73 -17.97
N THR A 541 -17.48 10.57 -16.69
CA THR A 541 -16.23 11.12 -16.18
C THR A 541 -14.98 10.47 -16.78
N GLY A 542 -15.15 9.34 -17.49
CA GLY A 542 -14.08 8.50 -18.02
C GLY A 542 -13.51 7.50 -17.01
N ASP A 543 -14.08 7.38 -15.79
CA ASP A 543 -13.55 6.46 -14.76
C ASP A 543 -13.44 4.99 -15.25
N PRO A 544 -14.48 4.37 -15.85
CA PRO A 544 -14.36 2.98 -16.29
C PRO A 544 -13.23 2.78 -17.30
N ALA A 545 -13.12 3.66 -18.30
CA ALA A 545 -12.05 3.67 -19.28
C ALA A 545 -10.68 3.78 -18.62
N ARG A 546 -10.53 4.69 -17.66
CA ARG A 546 -9.25 4.88 -16.98
C ARG A 546 -8.84 3.67 -16.16
N ARG A 547 -9.77 3.02 -15.44
CA ARG A 547 -9.45 1.84 -14.60
C ARG A 547 -9.20 0.56 -15.38
N SER A 548 -9.71 0.47 -16.59
CA SER A 548 -9.33 -0.58 -17.53
C SER A 548 -8.03 -0.28 -18.26
N GLY A 549 -7.53 0.95 -18.23
CA GLY A 549 -6.29 1.34 -18.90
C GLY A 549 -6.48 2.01 -20.26
N ASN A 550 -7.72 2.25 -20.69
CA ASN A 550 -8.04 3.03 -21.89
C ASN A 550 -7.93 4.53 -21.58
N GLU A 551 -6.69 5.02 -21.56
CA GLU A 551 -6.40 6.44 -21.28
C GLU A 551 -6.85 7.36 -22.42
N TYR A 552 -7.01 6.86 -23.65
CA TYR A 552 -7.50 7.66 -24.78
C TYR A 552 -8.95 8.09 -24.56
N ILE A 553 -9.85 7.13 -24.31
CA ILE A 553 -11.26 7.43 -24.01
C ILE A 553 -11.37 8.28 -22.73
N PHE A 554 -10.55 8.00 -21.72
CA PHE A 554 -10.53 8.82 -20.51
C PHE A 554 -10.18 10.27 -20.81
N GLN A 555 -9.09 10.53 -21.52
CA GLN A 555 -8.65 11.90 -21.84
C GLN A 555 -9.66 12.62 -22.72
N MET A 556 -10.22 11.97 -23.74
CA MET A 556 -11.26 12.51 -24.60
C MET A 556 -12.46 13.02 -23.77
N LEU A 557 -13.05 12.13 -22.96
CA LEU A 557 -14.23 12.46 -22.14
C LEU A 557 -13.90 13.52 -21.08
N ALA A 558 -12.74 13.40 -20.43
CA ALA A 558 -12.34 14.32 -19.38
C ALA A 558 -12.08 15.72 -19.93
N MET A 559 -11.37 15.85 -21.06
CA MET A 559 -11.10 17.15 -21.68
C MET A 559 -12.39 17.82 -22.16
N GLN A 560 -13.31 17.06 -22.78
CA GLN A 560 -14.61 17.60 -23.18
C GLN A 560 -15.42 18.10 -21.98
N ASN A 561 -15.47 17.31 -20.90
CA ASN A 561 -16.13 17.74 -19.66
C ASN A 561 -15.48 18.99 -19.08
N ILE A 562 -14.14 19.05 -19.04
CA ILE A 562 -13.40 20.21 -18.53
C ILE A 562 -13.71 21.46 -19.35
N GLU A 563 -13.71 21.35 -20.68
CA GLU A 563 -14.05 22.45 -21.57
C GLU A 563 -15.46 22.99 -21.30
N THR A 564 -16.46 22.09 -21.18
CA THR A 564 -17.83 22.48 -20.83
C THR A 564 -17.90 23.14 -19.45
N LEU A 565 -17.33 22.51 -18.42
CA LEU A 565 -17.38 23.02 -17.04
C LEU A 565 -16.69 24.37 -16.89
N ASP A 566 -15.53 24.55 -17.54
CA ASP A 566 -14.77 25.79 -17.52
C ASP A 566 -15.49 26.89 -18.30
N GLY A 567 -16.04 26.57 -19.47
CA GLY A 567 -16.83 27.49 -20.30
C GLY A 567 -18.07 28.02 -19.57
N MET A 568 -18.74 27.17 -18.80
CA MET A 568 -19.88 27.54 -17.97
C MET A 568 -19.49 28.26 -16.67
N GLY A 569 -18.20 28.25 -16.29
CA GLY A 569 -17.72 28.85 -15.03
C GLY A 569 -18.08 28.06 -13.77
N VAL A 570 -18.26 26.73 -13.88
CA VAL A 570 -18.57 25.85 -12.75
C VAL A 570 -17.42 25.84 -11.74
N ARG A 571 -17.74 25.97 -10.45
CA ARG A 571 -16.74 25.90 -9.36
C ARG A 571 -17.00 24.81 -8.34
N LYS A 572 -18.26 24.62 -7.95
CA LYS A 572 -18.66 23.67 -6.91
C LYS A 572 -19.49 22.55 -7.53
N ILE A 573 -19.10 21.31 -7.25
CA ILE A 573 -19.75 20.11 -7.80
C ILE A 573 -20.14 19.18 -6.65
N ILE A 574 -21.43 18.83 -6.58
CA ILE A 574 -21.94 17.76 -5.73
C ILE A 574 -22.04 16.51 -6.59
N THR A 575 -21.62 15.35 -6.08
CA THR A 575 -21.89 14.08 -6.77
C THR A 575 -22.23 12.96 -5.81
N GLN A 576 -23.14 12.08 -6.23
CA GLN A 576 -23.52 10.92 -5.44
C GLN A 576 -22.59 9.71 -5.66
N CYS A 577 -21.70 9.79 -6.64
CA CYS A 577 -20.84 8.68 -7.01
C CYS A 577 -19.40 8.89 -6.54
N PRO A 578 -18.85 8.03 -5.67
CA PRO A 578 -17.44 8.10 -5.27
C PRO A 578 -16.43 7.99 -6.41
N HIS A 579 -16.81 7.34 -7.52
CA HIS A 579 -15.96 7.27 -8.71
C HIS A 579 -15.91 8.63 -9.42
N CYS A 580 -17.05 9.29 -9.60
CA CYS A 580 -17.11 10.64 -10.14
C CYS A 580 -16.38 11.63 -9.22
N PHE A 581 -16.62 11.54 -7.91
CA PHE A 581 -15.92 12.32 -6.89
C PHE A 581 -14.40 12.19 -7.00
N ASN A 582 -13.90 10.95 -7.11
CA ASN A 582 -12.48 10.69 -7.26
C ASN A 582 -11.93 11.24 -8.59
N THR A 583 -12.59 10.96 -9.71
CA THR A 583 -12.07 11.30 -11.03
C THR A 583 -12.08 12.82 -11.27
N ILE A 584 -13.17 13.50 -10.91
CA ILE A 584 -13.24 14.96 -11.06
C ILE A 584 -12.32 15.64 -10.04
N GLY A 585 -12.34 15.22 -8.77
CA GLY A 585 -11.60 15.90 -7.70
C GLY A 585 -10.08 15.65 -7.72
N ASN A 586 -9.63 14.45 -8.07
CA ASN A 586 -8.22 14.05 -7.96
C ASN A 586 -7.49 13.92 -9.30
N GLU A 587 -8.22 13.74 -10.40
CA GLU A 587 -7.66 13.32 -11.68
C GLU A 587 -7.85 14.33 -12.82
N TYR A 588 -8.96 15.07 -12.86
CA TYR A 588 -9.10 16.20 -13.79
C TYR A 588 -8.05 17.30 -13.59
N PRO A 589 -7.51 17.56 -12.37
CA PRO A 589 -6.39 18.47 -12.20
C PRO A 589 -5.14 18.11 -13.01
N GLN A 590 -4.99 16.85 -13.42
CA GLN A 590 -3.88 16.42 -14.29
C GLN A 590 -4.05 16.90 -15.75
N LEU A 591 -5.27 17.30 -16.12
CA LEU A 591 -5.67 17.79 -17.44
C LEU A 591 -6.09 19.28 -17.41
N GLY A 592 -5.92 19.96 -16.28
CA GLY A 592 -6.22 21.39 -16.12
C GLY A 592 -7.58 21.73 -15.48
N GLY A 593 -8.46 20.74 -15.26
CA GLY A 593 -9.77 20.96 -14.63
C GLY A 593 -9.68 21.02 -13.10
N HIS A 594 -10.06 22.15 -12.51
CA HIS A 594 -9.96 22.38 -11.07
C HIS A 594 -11.31 22.79 -10.45
N TYR A 595 -11.93 21.89 -9.69
CA TYR A 595 -13.25 22.09 -9.10
C TYR A 595 -13.26 21.72 -7.61
N GLU A 596 -14.13 22.39 -6.84
CA GLU A 596 -14.48 21.97 -5.48
C GLU A 596 -15.53 20.86 -5.57
N VAL A 597 -15.08 19.60 -5.49
CA VAL A 597 -15.97 18.44 -5.58
C VAL A 597 -16.27 17.91 -4.18
N ILE A 598 -17.55 17.71 -3.88
CA ILE A 598 -18.01 17.12 -2.62
C ILE A 598 -18.90 15.91 -2.88
N HIS A 599 -18.64 14.84 -2.13
CA HIS A 599 -19.49 13.67 -2.17
C HIS A 599 -20.80 13.91 -1.40
N HIS A 600 -21.92 13.39 -1.90
CA HIS A 600 -23.25 13.63 -1.33
C HIS A 600 -23.34 13.31 0.17
N SER A 601 -22.63 12.26 0.65
CA SER A 601 -22.62 11.92 2.08
C SER A 601 -21.98 13.01 2.95
N GLN A 602 -20.90 13.65 2.46
CA GLN A 602 -20.23 14.74 3.16
C GLN A 602 -21.08 16.00 3.11
N PHE A 603 -21.77 16.24 1.99
CA PHE A 603 -22.63 17.39 1.86
C PHE A 603 -23.88 17.27 2.73
N LEU A 604 -24.52 16.09 2.78
CA LEU A 604 -25.64 15.84 3.69
C LEU A 604 -25.24 16.03 5.15
N GLU A 605 -24.07 15.53 5.56
CA GLU A 605 -23.52 15.78 6.90
C GLU A 605 -23.42 17.30 7.19
N GLN A 606 -22.87 18.09 6.26
CA GLN A 606 -22.79 19.54 6.40
C GLN A 606 -24.17 20.22 6.47
N LEU A 607 -25.14 19.76 5.68
CA LEU A 607 -26.50 20.31 5.69
C LEU A 607 -27.22 20.00 7.01
N ILE A 608 -27.02 18.81 7.57
CA ILE A 608 -27.56 18.42 8.88
C ILE A 608 -26.90 19.24 10.00
N ASP A 609 -25.56 19.32 10.00
CA ASP A 609 -24.82 20.04 11.04
C ASP A 609 -25.08 21.55 11.02
N SER A 610 -25.36 22.13 9.85
CA SER A 610 -25.75 23.54 9.72
C SER A 610 -27.23 23.81 10.03
N GLY A 611 -28.03 22.77 10.25
CA GLY A 611 -29.47 22.87 10.48
C GLY A 611 -30.29 23.21 9.22
N ARG A 612 -29.67 23.21 8.03
CA ARG A 612 -30.38 23.40 6.76
C ARG A 612 -31.23 22.19 6.39
N LEU A 613 -30.83 21.00 6.80
CA LEU A 613 -31.62 19.77 6.67
C LEU A 613 -31.99 19.28 8.07
N ASP A 614 -33.23 19.53 8.49
CA ASP A 614 -33.73 19.10 9.80
C ASP A 614 -34.12 17.62 9.78
N LEU A 615 -33.48 16.84 10.66
CA LEU A 615 -33.75 15.40 10.87
C LEU A 615 -34.37 15.12 12.24
N SER A 616 -34.74 16.14 13.03
CA SER A 616 -35.24 15.98 14.40
C SER A 616 -36.50 15.11 14.49
N GLY A 617 -37.36 15.17 13.46
CA GLY A 617 -38.55 14.31 13.33
C GLY A 617 -38.28 12.98 12.63
N ALA A 618 -37.19 12.85 11.88
CA ALA A 618 -36.93 11.69 11.02
C ALA A 618 -36.63 10.43 11.84
N LYS A 619 -37.43 9.38 11.64
CA LYS A 619 -37.31 8.13 12.41
C LYS A 619 -37.18 6.91 11.52
N LEU A 620 -36.33 5.99 11.95
CA LEU A 620 -36.11 4.70 11.33
C LEU A 620 -35.80 3.67 12.42
N GLU A 621 -36.82 2.97 12.91
CA GLU A 621 -36.71 1.95 13.98
C GLU A 621 -36.20 0.60 13.44
N GLU A 622 -35.05 0.63 12.76
CA GLU A 622 -34.46 -0.52 12.08
C GLU A 622 -32.97 -0.65 12.40
N ARG A 623 -32.45 -1.86 12.21
CA ARG A 623 -31.02 -2.13 12.29
C ARG A 623 -30.40 -1.95 10.92
N ILE A 624 -29.40 -1.08 10.82
CA ILE A 624 -28.75 -0.72 9.57
C ILE A 624 -27.26 -1.06 9.58
N VAL A 625 -26.78 -1.66 8.50
CA VAL A 625 -25.34 -1.86 8.25
C VAL A 625 -24.89 -0.99 7.09
N TYR A 626 -23.77 -0.29 7.25
CA TYR A 626 -23.17 0.50 6.18
C TYR A 626 -22.11 -0.30 5.40
N HIS A 627 -22.19 -0.27 4.07
CA HIS A 627 -21.15 -0.77 3.17
C HIS A 627 -20.14 0.34 2.82
N ASP A 628 -18.90 0.18 3.29
CA ASP A 628 -17.80 1.09 2.97
C ASP A 628 -17.40 1.05 1.48
N SER A 629 -17.73 2.12 0.74
CA SER A 629 -17.25 2.30 -0.63
C SER A 629 -15.73 2.45 -0.66
N CYS A 630 -15.07 1.70 -1.55
CA CYS A 630 -13.62 1.73 -1.67
C CYS A 630 -13.10 3.07 -2.22
N TYR A 631 -13.84 3.70 -3.15
CA TYR A 631 -13.47 5.00 -3.72
C TYR A 631 -13.73 6.16 -2.75
N LEU A 632 -14.73 6.06 -1.87
CA LEU A 632 -14.95 7.06 -0.83
C LEU A 632 -13.93 6.90 0.32
N GLY A 633 -13.75 5.67 0.80
CA GLY A 633 -12.86 5.35 1.91
C GLY A 633 -11.40 5.23 1.52
N ARG A 634 -10.98 4.16 0.85
CA ARG A 634 -9.54 3.89 0.65
C ARG A 634 -8.84 4.84 -0.31
N HIS A 635 -9.56 5.39 -1.29
CA HIS A 635 -9.00 6.35 -2.24
C HIS A 635 -9.05 7.80 -1.73
N ASN A 636 -10.01 8.17 -0.89
CA ASN A 636 -10.25 9.56 -0.48
C ASN A 636 -10.30 9.81 1.05
N ASP A 637 -10.10 8.77 1.86
CA ASP A 637 -10.07 8.81 3.33
C ASP A 637 -11.38 9.29 4.00
N VAL A 638 -12.52 9.16 3.30
CA VAL A 638 -13.86 9.49 3.83
C VAL A 638 -14.57 8.23 4.34
N TYR A 639 -14.63 8.05 5.66
CA TYR A 639 -15.29 6.90 6.30
C TYR A 639 -16.41 7.28 7.27
N LEU A 640 -16.34 8.46 7.89
CA LEU A 640 -17.27 8.86 8.95
C LEU A 640 -18.52 9.52 8.43
N ALA A 641 -18.44 10.38 7.41
CA ALA A 641 -19.59 11.13 6.90
C ALA A 641 -20.84 10.26 6.62
N PRO A 642 -20.76 9.09 5.94
CA PRO A 642 -21.93 8.23 5.76
C PRO A 642 -22.55 7.72 7.07
N ARG A 643 -21.70 7.34 8.04
CA ARG A 643 -22.14 6.87 9.36
C ARG A 643 -22.76 7.99 10.18
N ASN A 644 -22.19 9.18 10.10
CA ASN A 644 -22.70 10.36 10.79
C ASN A 644 -24.07 10.76 10.25
N VAL A 645 -24.28 10.74 8.93
CA VAL A 645 -25.60 11.00 8.33
C VAL A 645 -26.64 9.99 8.81
N ILE A 646 -26.34 8.70 8.74
CA ILE A 646 -27.26 7.64 9.19
C ILE A 646 -27.54 7.74 10.69
N GLY A 647 -26.50 8.01 11.50
CA GLY A 647 -26.60 8.07 12.95
C GLY A 647 -27.37 9.27 13.49
N ARG A 648 -27.79 10.21 12.63
CA ARG A 648 -28.67 11.33 12.98
C ARG A 648 -30.15 10.98 12.92
N LEU A 649 -30.51 9.84 12.33
CA LEU A 649 -31.89 9.35 12.28
C LEU A 649 -32.32 8.83 13.67
N GLY A 650 -33.53 9.17 14.10
CA GLY A 650 -34.08 8.69 15.37
C GLY A 650 -34.43 7.20 15.32
N GLY A 651 -34.08 6.45 16.37
CA GLY A 651 -34.47 5.03 16.52
C GLY A 651 -33.59 4.02 15.78
N VAL A 652 -32.58 4.47 15.02
CA VAL A 652 -31.72 3.59 14.23
C VAL A 652 -30.68 2.87 15.09
N GLU A 653 -30.48 1.57 14.84
CA GLU A 653 -29.35 0.82 15.40
C GLU A 653 -28.31 0.57 14.31
N ILE A 654 -27.17 1.27 14.37
CA ILE A 654 -26.05 1.02 13.44
C ILE A 654 -25.25 -0.18 13.91
N VAL A 655 -25.13 -1.19 13.05
CA VAL A 655 -24.24 -2.34 13.22
C VAL A 655 -23.13 -2.32 12.18
N GLU A 656 -22.02 -2.96 12.52
CA GLU A 656 -20.83 -3.03 11.66
C GLU A 656 -20.57 -4.48 11.24
N ALA A 657 -20.22 -4.66 9.97
CA ALA A 657 -19.70 -5.94 9.49
C ALA A 657 -18.31 -6.23 10.08
N THR A 658 -17.96 -7.51 10.17
CA THR A 658 -16.64 -7.95 10.69
C THR A 658 -15.47 -7.25 9.97
N ARG A 659 -15.60 -7.08 8.64
CA ARG A 659 -14.72 -6.25 7.84
C ARG A 659 -15.43 -4.93 7.51
N SER A 660 -15.00 -3.85 8.15
CA SER A 660 -15.45 -2.48 7.88
C SER A 660 -14.32 -1.45 7.90
N GLY A 661 -14.63 -0.23 7.51
CA GLY A 661 -13.68 0.87 7.35
C GLY A 661 -12.53 0.53 6.40
N THR A 662 -11.30 0.73 6.85
CA THR A 662 -10.08 0.41 6.06
C THR A 662 -9.95 -1.09 5.73
N LYS A 663 -10.65 -1.97 6.46
CA LYS A 663 -10.68 -3.42 6.26
C LYS A 663 -11.88 -3.90 5.43
N GLY A 664 -12.82 -3.03 5.06
CA GLY A 664 -14.05 -3.39 4.35
C GLY A 664 -13.80 -4.14 3.03
N MET A 665 -14.57 -5.19 2.76
CA MET A 665 -14.46 -5.95 1.51
C MET A 665 -15.18 -5.21 0.37
N CYS A 666 -14.56 -5.19 -0.82
CA CYS A 666 -15.10 -4.55 -2.02
C CYS A 666 -16.45 -5.16 -2.44
N CYS A 667 -17.35 -4.36 -3.03
CA CYS A 667 -18.58 -4.84 -3.64
C CYS A 667 -18.35 -5.66 -4.93
N GLY A 668 -17.22 -5.48 -5.62
CA GLY A 668 -16.87 -6.20 -6.84
C GLY A 668 -16.83 -5.36 -8.12
N ALA A 669 -17.56 -4.24 -8.19
CA ALA A 669 -17.71 -3.46 -9.43
C ALA A 669 -16.53 -2.54 -9.82
N GLY A 670 -15.65 -2.21 -8.87
CA GLY A 670 -14.51 -1.32 -9.15
C GLY A 670 -13.55 -1.90 -10.20
N GLY A 671 -12.65 -1.07 -10.75
CA GLY A 671 -11.69 -1.56 -11.73
C GLY A 671 -12.30 -1.89 -13.09
N ALA A 672 -13.41 -1.24 -13.44
CA ALA A 672 -14.27 -1.54 -14.60
C ALA A 672 -14.97 -2.91 -14.57
N ARG A 673 -14.94 -3.61 -13.43
CA ARG A 673 -15.58 -4.93 -13.24
C ARG A 673 -17.11 -4.90 -13.31
N MET A 674 -17.73 -3.72 -13.17
CA MET A 674 -19.16 -3.52 -13.47
C MET A 674 -19.52 -3.94 -14.91
N TRP A 675 -18.56 -3.89 -15.82
CA TRP A 675 -18.72 -4.14 -17.26
C TRP A 675 -18.11 -5.47 -17.69
N MET A 676 -17.76 -6.34 -16.74
CA MET A 676 -17.08 -7.59 -16.99
C MET A 676 -17.76 -8.69 -16.20
N GLU A 677 -17.98 -9.84 -16.83
CA GLU A 677 -18.56 -10.98 -16.14
C GLU A 677 -17.55 -11.62 -15.16
N GLU A 678 -18.04 -12.26 -14.09
CA GLU A 678 -17.23 -13.14 -13.25
C GLU A 678 -17.58 -14.61 -13.51
N HIS A 679 -16.62 -15.37 -14.04
CA HIS A 679 -16.79 -16.81 -14.32
C HIS A 679 -16.01 -17.72 -13.36
N ILE A 680 -15.18 -17.15 -12.50
CA ILE A 680 -14.18 -17.89 -11.72
C ILE A 680 -14.40 -17.67 -10.23
N GLY A 681 -14.53 -18.81 -9.54
CA GLY A 681 -14.79 -18.85 -8.11
C GLY A 681 -16.16 -18.27 -7.76
N LYS A 682 -16.28 -17.79 -6.53
CA LYS A 682 -17.50 -17.13 -6.04
C LYS A 682 -17.55 -15.68 -6.54
N GLN A 683 -18.74 -15.15 -6.77
CA GLN A 683 -18.87 -13.73 -7.11
C GLN A 683 -18.54 -12.85 -5.89
N VAL A 684 -17.79 -11.77 -6.12
CA VAL A 684 -17.32 -10.88 -5.03
C VAL A 684 -18.49 -10.20 -4.30
N ASN A 685 -19.50 -9.78 -5.05
CA ASN A 685 -20.69 -9.15 -4.49
C ASN A 685 -21.50 -10.10 -3.60
N VAL A 686 -21.64 -11.37 -3.98
CA VAL A 686 -22.33 -12.38 -3.18
C VAL A 686 -21.58 -12.63 -1.86
N GLU A 687 -20.26 -12.79 -1.90
CA GLU A 687 -19.44 -12.94 -0.69
C GLU A 687 -19.57 -11.74 0.25
N ARG A 688 -19.55 -10.51 -0.29
CA ARG A 688 -19.73 -9.32 0.55
C ARG A 688 -21.15 -9.19 1.09
N SER A 689 -22.16 -9.50 0.29
CA SER A 689 -23.57 -9.38 0.68
C SER A 689 -23.92 -10.36 1.79
N GLN A 690 -23.39 -11.58 1.76
CA GLN A 690 -23.50 -12.54 2.86
C GLN A 690 -22.95 -11.99 4.17
N GLU A 691 -21.80 -11.30 4.13
CA GLU A 691 -21.21 -10.69 5.32
C GLU A 691 -22.09 -9.56 5.88
N LEU A 692 -22.76 -8.79 5.01
CA LEU A 692 -23.66 -7.71 5.41
C LEU A 692 -24.96 -8.27 6.00
N VAL A 693 -25.59 -9.26 5.35
CA VAL A 693 -26.80 -9.93 5.86
C VAL A 693 -26.53 -10.62 7.20
N ALA A 694 -25.35 -11.22 7.38
CA ALA A 694 -24.96 -11.90 8.62
C ALA A 694 -24.86 -10.96 9.85
N THR A 695 -24.90 -9.63 9.66
CA THR A 695 -25.00 -8.68 10.78
C THR A 695 -26.38 -8.65 11.44
N GLY A 696 -27.39 -9.24 10.79
CA GLY A 696 -28.79 -9.18 11.21
C GLY A 696 -29.43 -7.82 10.98
N ALA A 697 -28.86 -6.98 10.13
CA ALA A 697 -29.46 -5.71 9.72
C ALA A 697 -30.64 -5.96 8.76
N THR A 698 -31.75 -5.26 8.97
CA THR A 698 -32.91 -5.23 8.07
C THR A 698 -32.74 -4.20 6.96
N ARG A 699 -31.70 -3.37 7.04
CA ARG A 699 -31.34 -2.39 6.01
C ARG A 699 -29.84 -2.35 5.75
N ILE A 700 -29.47 -2.26 4.48
CA ILE A 700 -28.09 -2.07 4.04
C ILE A 700 -27.97 -0.70 3.38
N ALA A 701 -27.14 0.16 3.96
CA ALA A 701 -26.83 1.47 3.40
C ALA A 701 -25.57 1.43 2.53
N THR A 702 -25.66 2.00 1.34
CA THR A 702 -24.52 2.29 0.46
C THR A 702 -24.32 3.80 0.31
N ALA A 703 -23.19 4.20 -0.27
CA ALA A 703 -22.91 5.59 -0.63
C ALA A 703 -22.29 5.66 -2.02
N CYS A 704 -22.69 4.76 -2.91
CA CYS A 704 -22.06 4.54 -4.21
C CYS A 704 -23.01 3.79 -5.15
N PRO A 705 -23.31 4.34 -6.33
CA PRO A 705 -24.21 3.71 -7.29
C PRO A 705 -23.84 2.27 -7.67
N PHE A 706 -22.56 2.01 -7.94
CA PHE A 706 -22.09 0.67 -8.24
C PHE A 706 -22.18 -0.26 -7.04
N CYS A 707 -21.92 0.23 -5.82
CA CYS A 707 -22.08 -0.61 -4.64
C CYS A 707 -23.55 -0.96 -4.40
N TYR A 708 -24.47 -0.02 -4.65
CA TYR A 708 -25.89 -0.28 -4.53
C TYR A 708 -26.32 -1.44 -5.45
N VAL A 709 -26.03 -1.35 -6.75
CA VAL A 709 -26.37 -2.40 -7.71
C VAL A 709 -25.77 -3.74 -7.29
N MET A 710 -24.45 -3.78 -7.04
CA MET A 710 -23.77 -5.04 -6.73
C MET A 710 -24.27 -5.69 -5.43
N ILE A 711 -24.49 -4.91 -4.37
CA ILE A 711 -24.93 -5.44 -3.09
C ILE A 711 -26.39 -5.89 -3.17
N ASP A 712 -27.27 -5.13 -3.82
CA ASP A 712 -28.65 -5.54 -4.02
C ASP A 712 -28.73 -6.87 -4.80
N ASP A 713 -27.99 -6.99 -5.91
CA ASP A 713 -27.94 -8.22 -6.69
C ASP A 713 -27.36 -9.39 -5.86
N GLY A 714 -26.35 -9.12 -5.02
CA GLY A 714 -25.74 -10.12 -4.15
C GLY A 714 -26.61 -10.56 -2.97
N VAL A 715 -27.52 -9.71 -2.50
CA VAL A 715 -28.56 -10.05 -1.50
C VAL A 715 -29.64 -10.91 -2.16
N LYS A 716 -30.16 -10.47 -3.31
CA LYS A 716 -31.17 -11.22 -4.09
C LYS A 716 -30.70 -12.59 -4.54
N ALA A 717 -29.42 -12.74 -4.91
CA ALA A 717 -28.81 -14.02 -5.23
C ALA A 717 -28.83 -15.04 -4.06
N GLN A 718 -29.11 -14.61 -2.84
CA GLN A 718 -29.29 -15.48 -1.67
C GLN A 718 -30.74 -15.86 -1.40
N GLY A 719 -31.69 -15.39 -2.22
CA GLY A 719 -33.12 -15.57 -1.99
C GLY A 719 -33.67 -14.71 -0.85
N VAL A 720 -33.00 -13.60 -0.55
CA VAL A 720 -33.47 -12.58 0.40
C VAL A 720 -34.23 -11.52 -0.40
N GLU A 721 -35.50 -11.33 -0.08
CA GLU A 721 -36.37 -10.37 -0.76
C GLU A 721 -36.26 -8.97 -0.14
N ASP A 722 -36.72 -7.94 -0.86
CA ASP A 722 -36.65 -6.55 -0.42
C ASP A 722 -37.43 -6.30 0.89
N ASP A 723 -38.44 -7.12 1.18
CA ASP A 723 -39.23 -7.08 2.42
C ASP A 723 -38.45 -7.58 3.66
N ASP A 724 -37.43 -8.43 3.45
CA ASP A 724 -36.58 -8.96 4.52
C ASP A 724 -35.38 -8.05 4.80
N VAL A 725 -34.68 -7.62 3.74
CA VAL A 725 -33.51 -6.74 3.83
C VAL A 725 -33.55 -5.69 2.72
N LYS A 726 -33.79 -4.44 3.09
CA LYS A 726 -33.82 -3.32 2.14
C LYS A 726 -32.41 -2.80 1.86
N VAL A 727 -31.94 -2.95 0.62
CA VAL A 727 -30.68 -2.33 0.16
C VAL A 727 -30.99 -0.96 -0.44
N GLY A 728 -30.19 0.05 -0.14
CA GLY A 728 -30.35 1.37 -0.72
C GLY A 728 -29.19 2.31 -0.43
N ASP A 729 -29.11 3.38 -1.20
CA ASP A 729 -28.19 4.48 -0.89
C ASP A 729 -28.66 5.25 0.35
N LEU A 730 -27.72 5.79 1.12
CA LEU A 730 -28.02 6.56 2.33
C LEU A 730 -28.94 7.76 2.05
N ALA A 731 -28.89 8.37 0.87
CA ALA A 731 -29.79 9.48 0.54
C ALA A 731 -31.27 9.02 0.50
N MET A 732 -31.52 7.81 -0.01
CA MET A 732 -32.87 7.22 0.01
C MET A 732 -33.30 6.92 1.45
N HIS A 733 -32.41 6.35 2.27
CA HIS A 733 -32.73 6.01 3.66
C HIS A 733 -33.03 7.25 4.51
N VAL A 734 -32.31 8.35 4.28
CA VAL A 734 -32.59 9.64 4.91
C VAL A 734 -33.94 10.19 4.46
N LEU A 735 -34.24 10.13 3.15
CA LEU A 735 -35.51 10.61 2.64
C LEU A 735 -36.69 9.79 3.18
N ASP A 736 -36.59 8.46 3.14
CA ASP A 736 -37.56 7.52 3.72
C ASP A 736 -37.88 7.88 5.18
N ALA A 737 -36.84 8.14 5.99
CA ALA A 737 -36.98 8.45 7.40
C ALA A 737 -37.69 9.80 7.66
N ILE A 738 -37.48 10.78 6.78
CA ILE A 738 -38.20 12.06 6.84
C ILE A 738 -39.67 11.87 6.44
N GLU A 739 -39.94 11.17 5.34
CA GLU A 739 -41.30 11.00 4.81
C GLU A 739 -42.17 10.09 5.70
N ASN A 740 -41.58 9.10 6.36
CA ASN A 740 -42.28 8.26 7.34
C ASN A 740 -42.69 9.03 8.61
N ALA A 741 -41.98 10.12 8.94
CA ALA A 741 -42.28 10.95 10.10
C ALA A 741 -43.39 11.97 9.85
N ASP A 742 -43.63 12.35 8.59
CA ASP A 742 -44.64 13.33 8.20
C ASP A 742 -45.35 12.92 6.89
N PRO A 743 -46.48 12.18 6.97
CA PRO A 743 -47.28 11.81 5.81
C PRO A 743 -47.85 13.01 5.03
N LEU A 744 -47.85 14.22 5.62
CA LEU A 744 -48.33 15.46 5.00
C LEU A 744 -47.22 16.25 4.29
N ALA A 745 -45.96 15.79 4.36
CA ALA A 745 -44.80 16.40 3.69
C ALA A 745 -44.54 15.88 2.27
N GLN A 746 -45.53 15.23 1.65
CA GLN A 746 -45.49 14.96 0.21
C GLN A 746 -45.68 16.30 -0.55
N PRO A 747 -44.91 16.56 -1.62
CA PRO A 747 -45.27 17.65 -2.53
C PRO A 747 -46.69 17.40 -3.06
N PRO A 748 -47.47 18.45 -3.37
CA PRO A 748 -48.86 18.27 -3.76
C PRO A 748 -48.92 17.35 -4.99
N LEU A 749 -49.51 16.16 -4.84
CA LEU A 749 -49.90 15.36 -5.99
C LEU A 749 -50.91 16.20 -6.77
N ALA A 750 -50.63 16.46 -8.04
CA ALA A 750 -51.58 17.11 -8.94
C ALA A 750 -52.87 16.30 -8.99
N GLU A 751 -53.93 16.77 -8.32
CA GLU A 751 -55.27 16.22 -8.52
C GLU A 751 -55.73 16.60 -9.92
N ALA A 752 -55.93 15.56 -10.72
CA ALA A 752 -56.41 15.60 -12.08
C ALA A 752 -57.78 16.31 -12.16
N ILE A 753 -57.86 17.25 -13.09
CA ILE A 753 -59.08 17.81 -13.64
C ILE A 753 -59.82 16.69 -14.39
N GLU A 754 -61.02 16.34 -13.90
CA GLU A 754 -62.28 16.04 -14.62
C GLU A 754 -63.12 14.95 -13.93
N ALA A 755 -64.28 15.35 -13.37
CA ALA A 755 -65.62 14.89 -13.78
C ALA A 755 -66.70 15.26 -12.74
N SER A 756 -67.91 15.61 -13.21
CA SER A 756 -69.16 16.00 -12.51
C SER A 756 -69.19 17.47 -12.05
N GLU A 757 -70.12 18.35 -12.41
CA GLU A 757 -71.50 18.28 -12.92
C GLU A 757 -71.85 19.64 -13.59
N ASP A 758 -72.80 19.59 -14.55
CA ASP A 758 -73.56 20.68 -15.22
C ASP A 758 -72.90 21.65 -16.22
#